data_AF-A0AAD9IJ56-F1
#
_entry.id   AF-A0AAD9IJ56-F1
#
_cell.length_a   1.000
_cell.length_b   1.000
_cell.length_c   1.000
_cell.angle_alpha   90.00
_cell.angle_beta   90.00
_cell.angle_gamma   90.00
#
_symmetry.space_group_name_H-M   'P 1'
#
loop_
_entity.id
_entity.type
_entity.pdbx_description
1 polymer ?
#
loop_
_entity_poly.entity_id
_entity_poly.type
_entity_poly.pdbx_seq_one_letter_code
_entity_poly.pdbx_strand_id
1 'polypeptide(L)'
;MLCRYISITKLPLADSITIGFLAPSLTAVAARIVLGEPAGPRTLVGCAASLLGVVIVTQPPMLVGIISGGPVDPWTPGKALGVAIALAGTVFSATSFIVIRSIGLKEKPLTVSMWFHISSFVTSAVPLAFAWPSPAVAPGPGEALAMCGIAATSFCAQLFMSRALQLLSAARVVYANVYGAILFHEDLTLLQASGGVLIGLGIVQVNRDKEHGAQRAAAAEPAYAPVASAETSENFESRVRYDRGIRIWGAAGQDALEASSICLLHAGPTGSEALKNLVLGGIKSFTVVDGQRVGPSDLGNNFLLDEASLGQPRAAAVTGFLRELNETVAGSYVVDEPARLICEDPAFFAGFDIVIAAQLHDWEAAALDAVCRAKLVPLLLVRAYGLLGSLTVSVSEHCVVESKPDTVVEDLRLGAPWPALARAAAEAGARLADERLRAHVPYALLLARAAADWAAAHPGQGLPATSAEKAEFKRQLAELQPTFDGVPLEEENVTEAIRNAHRVWSSSAAPTPELEQLFEQEECRHLRPDSGALLRFVEREGAGNLPLEGAIPDMHADSAQYLALQRLYREKAETDAGIVEGHVRALLEETSATVEVDPPYIRAVCKNARRLGVVRCPRVIAGRLPGHVQPSSSEDAAAEASQKMMVVGGEERPSPLQQALSGEDEPTAVTAALCVALHAADRFFRGHGRYPGAHAGASGDSTEPLAEEAVAKDVAALEGIAQSLLKEAGLPATCRRPLEDAVPEVVRWGGSELHCVAAIAGAIASQEAIKLLTGQFVPIEGTLFYNAAPRSLAVREFATRPGVTIGRRILDSFRRAKETLQTSSPSTSSSQRSLTDALSDLEKAVTNPELPPTILESNREMLRKLQGFCLRLSYAHAFPPKSTLRVQFAVK
;
A
#
# COMPACT_ATOMS: atom_id res chain seq x y z
N MET A 1 26.93 -10.16 -41.10
CA MET A 1 27.69 -8.94 -41.47
C MET A 1 28.49 -9.11 -42.75
N LEU A 2 29.36 -10.13 -42.88
CA LEU A 2 30.17 -10.36 -44.09
C LEU A 2 29.35 -10.38 -45.39
N CYS A 3 28.23 -11.12 -45.42
CA CYS A 3 27.31 -11.14 -46.57
C CYS A 3 26.80 -9.74 -46.95
N ARG A 4 26.51 -8.89 -45.96
CA ARG A 4 26.01 -7.52 -46.18
C ARG A 4 27.09 -6.61 -46.78
N TYR A 5 28.34 -6.78 -46.35
CA TYR A 5 29.46 -6.03 -46.93
C TYR A 5 29.72 -6.47 -48.37
N ILE A 6 29.75 -7.78 -48.62
CA ILE A 6 29.94 -8.33 -49.96
C ILE A 6 28.80 -7.92 -50.89
N SER A 7 27.54 -7.90 -50.42
CA SER A 7 26.41 -7.51 -51.26
C SER A 7 26.48 -6.05 -51.70
N ILE A 8 26.94 -5.12 -50.84
CA ILE A 8 27.14 -3.70 -51.21
C ILE A 8 28.24 -3.53 -52.28
N THR A 9 29.22 -4.45 -52.36
CA THR A 9 30.22 -4.40 -53.44
C THR A 9 29.69 -4.86 -54.80
N LYS A 10 28.51 -5.49 -54.83
CA LYS A 10 27.92 -6.13 -56.02
C LYS A 10 26.56 -5.54 -56.43
N LEU A 11 25.92 -4.80 -55.52
CA LEU A 11 24.62 -4.16 -55.70
C LEU A 11 24.70 -2.68 -55.28
N PRO A 12 23.88 -1.81 -55.88
CA PRO A 12 23.62 -0.47 -55.32
C PRO A 12 23.26 -0.55 -53.83
N LEU A 13 23.60 0.50 -53.09
CA LEU A 13 23.44 0.52 -51.65
C LEU A 13 21.95 0.37 -51.28
N ALA A 14 21.06 1.07 -52.01
CA ALA A 14 19.62 0.97 -51.83
C ALA A 14 19.11 -0.47 -52.01
N ASP A 15 19.51 -1.17 -53.07
CA ASP A 15 19.07 -2.55 -53.35
C ASP A 15 19.54 -3.53 -52.26
N SER A 16 20.82 -3.43 -51.88
CA SER A 16 21.45 -4.29 -50.86
C SER A 16 20.81 -4.12 -49.47
N ILE A 17 20.56 -2.88 -49.04
CA ILE A 17 19.90 -2.59 -47.77
C ILE A 17 18.42 -3.04 -47.83
N THR A 18 17.75 -2.83 -48.96
CA THR A 18 16.32 -3.15 -49.11
C THR A 18 16.04 -4.65 -48.98
N ILE A 19 16.89 -5.50 -49.56
CA ILE A 19 16.79 -6.96 -49.37
C ILE A 19 16.95 -7.33 -47.89
N GLY A 20 17.85 -6.65 -47.17
CA GLY A 20 18.06 -6.87 -45.73
C GLY A 20 16.84 -6.61 -44.85
N PHE A 21 15.87 -5.80 -45.31
CA PHE A 21 14.62 -5.55 -44.58
C PHE A 21 13.63 -6.71 -44.61
N LEU A 22 13.93 -7.80 -45.31
CA LEU A 22 13.20 -9.06 -45.15
C LEU A 22 13.46 -9.72 -43.80
N ALA A 23 14.54 -9.36 -43.09
CA ALA A 23 14.93 -10.06 -41.86
C ALA A 23 13.83 -10.09 -40.79
N PRO A 24 13.11 -8.99 -40.46
CA PRO A 24 11.98 -9.03 -39.53
C PRO A 24 10.83 -9.95 -39.98
N SER A 25 10.54 -10.00 -41.29
CA SER A 25 9.49 -10.88 -41.83
C SER A 25 9.88 -12.36 -41.73
N LEU A 26 11.14 -12.69 -42.01
CA LEU A 26 11.68 -14.03 -41.84
C LEU A 26 11.77 -14.41 -40.36
N THR A 27 12.14 -13.49 -39.48
CA THR A 27 12.13 -13.67 -38.03
C THR A 27 10.72 -13.95 -37.51
N ALA A 28 9.69 -13.27 -38.03
CA ALA A 28 8.30 -13.53 -37.61
C ALA A 28 7.84 -14.95 -37.98
N VAL A 29 8.20 -15.43 -39.18
CA VAL A 29 7.91 -16.81 -39.60
C VAL A 29 8.72 -17.83 -38.78
N ALA A 30 10.01 -17.59 -38.61
CA ALA A 30 10.87 -18.51 -37.89
C ALA A 30 10.60 -18.50 -36.36
N ALA A 31 10.08 -17.41 -35.79
CA ALA A 31 9.61 -17.38 -34.40
C ALA A 31 8.43 -18.33 -34.16
N ARG A 32 7.53 -18.50 -35.15
CA ARG A 32 6.48 -19.53 -35.07
C ARG A 32 7.05 -20.94 -35.01
N ILE A 33 8.09 -21.20 -35.81
CA ILE A 33 8.70 -22.52 -35.94
C ILE A 33 9.56 -22.86 -34.71
N VAL A 34 10.35 -21.90 -34.24
CA VAL A 34 11.38 -22.11 -33.21
C VAL A 34 10.88 -21.79 -31.79
N LEU A 35 10.07 -20.75 -31.63
CA LEU A 35 9.58 -20.30 -30.31
C LEU A 35 8.11 -20.71 -30.05
N GLY A 36 7.44 -21.33 -31.03
CA GLY A 36 6.03 -21.71 -30.91
C GLY A 36 5.04 -20.53 -30.95
N GLU A 37 5.50 -19.33 -31.31
CA GLU A 37 4.65 -18.13 -31.31
C GLU A 37 3.54 -18.21 -32.39
N PRO A 38 2.28 -17.85 -32.10
CA PRO A 38 1.22 -17.86 -33.10
C PRO A 38 1.42 -16.73 -34.12
N ALA A 39 1.82 -17.06 -35.36
CA ALA A 39 1.74 -16.12 -36.49
C ALA A 39 0.30 -16.00 -37.00
N GLY A 40 -0.35 -14.86 -36.76
CA GLY A 40 -1.71 -14.58 -37.22
C GLY A 40 -1.82 -14.38 -38.74
N PRO A 41 -3.05 -14.42 -39.31
CA PRO A 41 -3.26 -14.22 -40.75
C PRO A 41 -2.73 -12.88 -41.27
N ARG A 42 -2.78 -11.80 -40.46
CA ARG A 42 -2.28 -10.48 -40.85
C ARG A 42 -0.75 -10.43 -40.85
N THR A 43 -0.10 -11.16 -39.95
CA THR A 43 1.36 -11.38 -39.97
C THR A 43 1.80 -12.05 -41.27
N LEU A 44 1.08 -13.10 -41.71
CA LEU A 44 1.40 -13.79 -42.97
C LEU A 44 1.20 -12.89 -44.20
N VAL A 45 0.15 -12.05 -44.21
CA VAL A 45 -0.06 -11.05 -45.26
C VAL A 45 1.07 -10.01 -45.29
N GLY A 46 1.54 -9.54 -44.14
CA GLY A 46 2.67 -8.60 -44.05
C GLY A 46 4.02 -9.21 -44.50
N CYS A 47 4.24 -10.50 -44.21
CA CYS A 47 5.38 -11.26 -44.74
C CYS A 47 5.31 -11.41 -46.26
N ALA A 48 4.13 -11.72 -46.81
CA ALA A 48 3.92 -11.84 -48.25
C ALA A 48 4.12 -10.49 -48.98
N ALA A 49 3.65 -9.39 -48.40
CA ALA A 49 3.87 -8.03 -48.92
C ALA A 49 5.37 -7.66 -48.94
N SER A 50 6.10 -7.99 -47.88
CA SER A 50 7.56 -7.75 -47.81
C SER A 50 8.32 -8.56 -48.86
N LEU A 51 7.94 -9.82 -49.08
CA LEU A 51 8.51 -10.67 -50.14
C LEU A 51 8.23 -10.10 -51.54
N LEU A 52 7.00 -9.66 -51.79
CA LEU A 52 6.61 -9.05 -53.05
C LEU A 52 7.39 -7.75 -53.31
N GLY A 53 7.60 -6.93 -52.27
CA GLY A 53 8.40 -5.70 -52.37
C GLY A 53 9.87 -5.97 -52.72
N VAL A 54 10.47 -7.04 -52.21
CA VAL A 54 11.84 -7.43 -52.62
C VAL A 54 11.89 -7.97 -54.04
N VAL A 55 10.86 -8.68 -54.49
CA VAL A 55 10.75 -9.09 -55.91
C VAL A 55 10.68 -7.85 -56.82
N ILE A 56 9.94 -6.81 -56.42
CA ILE A 56 9.85 -5.55 -57.17
C ILE A 56 11.20 -4.82 -57.20
N VAL A 57 11.92 -4.78 -56.08
CA VAL A 57 13.23 -4.09 -55.97
C VAL A 57 14.33 -4.83 -56.72
N THR A 58 14.37 -6.17 -56.62
CA THR A 58 15.42 -6.97 -57.25
C THR A 58 15.19 -7.17 -58.75
N GLN A 59 13.95 -7.01 -59.23
CA GLN A 59 13.55 -7.15 -60.63
C GLN A 59 14.06 -8.45 -61.29
N PRO A 60 13.63 -9.65 -60.84
CA PRO A 60 14.09 -10.91 -61.43
C PRO A 60 13.63 -11.03 -62.89
N PRO A 61 14.53 -11.37 -63.85
CA PRO A 61 14.22 -11.29 -65.28
C PRO A 61 13.06 -12.20 -65.70
N MET A 62 12.91 -13.36 -65.06
CA MET A 62 11.81 -14.29 -65.28
C MET A 62 10.44 -13.65 -64.95
N LEU A 63 10.36 -12.92 -63.84
CA LEU A 63 9.10 -12.38 -63.32
C LEU A 63 8.74 -11.05 -64.00
N VAL A 64 9.76 -10.22 -64.28
CA VAL A 64 9.58 -9.01 -65.10
C VAL A 64 9.21 -9.37 -66.53
N GLY A 65 9.79 -10.42 -67.12
CA GLY A 65 9.43 -10.88 -68.47
C GLY A 65 7.99 -11.39 -68.59
N ILE A 66 7.45 -12.01 -67.52
CA ILE A 66 6.04 -12.40 -67.44
C ILE A 66 5.12 -11.17 -67.36
N ILE A 67 5.50 -10.14 -66.58
CA ILE A 67 4.68 -8.94 -66.36
C ILE A 67 4.70 -7.97 -67.55
N SER A 68 5.87 -7.81 -68.18
CA SER A 68 6.08 -6.86 -69.28
C SER A 68 5.78 -7.43 -70.67
N GLY A 69 5.52 -8.75 -70.77
CA GLY A 69 5.12 -9.41 -72.02
C GLY A 69 6.20 -9.42 -73.11
N GLY A 70 7.47 -9.16 -72.77
CA GLY A 70 8.58 -9.05 -73.71
C GLY A 70 9.91 -9.56 -73.13
N PRO A 71 10.95 -9.72 -73.99
CA PRO A 71 12.28 -10.14 -73.55
C PRO A 71 12.93 -9.07 -72.67
N VAL A 72 13.42 -9.48 -71.50
CA VAL A 72 14.11 -8.62 -70.53
C VAL A 72 15.56 -9.06 -70.43
N ASP A 73 16.49 -8.11 -70.33
CA ASP A 73 17.90 -8.42 -70.16
C ASP A 73 18.14 -9.30 -68.91
N PRO A 74 18.91 -10.40 -69.04
CA PRO A 74 19.23 -11.24 -67.89
C PRO A 74 20.10 -10.45 -66.89
N TRP A 75 19.97 -10.80 -65.61
CA TRP A 75 20.87 -10.26 -64.59
C TRP A 75 22.32 -10.56 -64.96
N THR A 76 23.19 -9.56 -64.79
CA THR A 76 24.63 -9.81 -64.87
C THR A 76 25.02 -10.83 -63.79
N PRO A 77 26.04 -11.68 -64.02
CA PRO A 77 26.50 -12.64 -63.02
C PRO A 77 26.83 -11.99 -61.67
N GLY A 78 27.32 -10.74 -61.69
CA GLY A 78 27.59 -9.94 -60.49
C GLY A 78 26.33 -9.55 -59.72
N LYS A 79 25.27 -9.09 -60.40
CA LYS A 79 23.99 -8.72 -59.76
C LYS A 79 23.29 -9.96 -59.20
N ALA A 80 23.27 -11.07 -59.94
CA ALA A 80 22.68 -12.33 -59.48
C ALA A 80 23.37 -12.85 -58.20
N LEU A 81 24.71 -12.83 -58.19
CA LEU A 81 25.49 -13.21 -57.01
C LEU A 81 25.26 -12.24 -55.84
N GLY A 82 25.20 -10.93 -56.11
CA GLY A 82 24.91 -9.90 -55.11
C GLY A 82 23.56 -10.10 -54.41
N VAL A 83 22.49 -10.37 -55.18
CA VAL A 83 21.15 -10.66 -54.64
C VAL A 83 21.14 -11.94 -53.82
N ALA A 84 21.77 -13.01 -54.30
CA ALA A 84 21.87 -14.27 -53.57
C ALA A 84 22.58 -14.11 -52.22
N ILE A 85 23.69 -13.37 -52.19
CA ILE A 85 24.45 -13.10 -50.96
C ILE A 85 23.66 -12.19 -50.01
N ALA A 86 22.93 -11.20 -50.51
CA ALA A 86 22.07 -10.34 -49.69
C ALA A 86 20.92 -11.13 -49.02
N LEU A 87 20.28 -12.04 -49.76
CA LEU A 87 19.25 -12.93 -49.21
C LEU A 87 19.82 -13.87 -48.16
N ALA A 88 20.99 -14.47 -48.40
CA ALA A 88 21.68 -15.30 -47.40
C ALA A 88 22.00 -14.50 -46.12
N GLY A 89 22.49 -13.25 -46.28
CA GLY A 89 22.73 -12.34 -45.15
C GLY A 89 21.47 -12.02 -44.34
N THR A 90 20.32 -11.95 -45.01
CA THR A 90 19.01 -11.72 -44.40
C THR A 90 18.57 -12.91 -43.56
N VAL A 91 18.75 -14.13 -44.07
CA VAL A 91 18.47 -15.37 -43.30
C VAL A 91 19.35 -15.45 -42.06
N PHE A 92 20.65 -15.22 -42.18
CA PHE A 92 21.56 -15.21 -41.02
C PHE A 92 21.17 -14.15 -39.97
N SER A 93 20.71 -12.97 -40.42
CA SER A 93 20.24 -11.91 -39.52
C SER A 93 18.96 -12.34 -38.80
N ALA A 94 18.02 -12.95 -39.51
CA ALA A 94 16.78 -13.45 -38.93
C ALA A 94 17.02 -14.54 -37.87
N THR A 95 17.95 -15.46 -38.15
CA THR A 95 18.39 -16.48 -37.19
C THR A 95 19.04 -15.86 -35.96
N SER A 96 19.94 -14.88 -36.15
CA SER A 96 20.57 -14.16 -35.04
C SER A 96 19.55 -13.46 -34.15
N PHE A 97 18.51 -12.83 -34.72
CA PHE A 97 17.44 -12.20 -33.94
C PHE A 97 16.64 -13.22 -33.12
N ILE A 98 16.37 -14.41 -33.65
CA ILE A 98 15.66 -15.46 -32.91
C ILE A 98 16.51 -16.00 -31.77
N VAL A 99 17.81 -16.21 -31.99
CA VAL A 99 18.72 -16.66 -30.93
C VAL A 99 18.81 -15.63 -29.80
N ILE A 100 18.94 -14.34 -30.14
CA ILE A 100 18.94 -13.25 -29.13
C ILE A 100 17.60 -13.22 -28.39
N ARG A 101 16.49 -13.44 -29.09
CA ARG A 101 15.15 -13.47 -28.51
C ARG A 101 14.90 -14.70 -27.63
N SER A 102 15.45 -15.87 -27.98
CA SER A 102 15.36 -17.09 -27.16
C SER A 102 16.19 -16.98 -25.87
N ILE A 103 17.28 -16.21 -25.90
CA ILE A 103 18.03 -15.85 -24.69
C ILE A 103 17.19 -14.92 -23.80
N GLY A 104 16.42 -13.99 -24.39
CA GLY A 104 15.46 -13.15 -23.68
C GLY A 104 16.14 -12.19 -22.68
N LEU A 105 15.51 -11.97 -21.52
CA LEU A 105 16.05 -11.17 -20.41
C LEU A 105 17.00 -11.96 -19.49
N LYS A 106 17.28 -13.23 -19.81
CA LYS A 106 18.16 -14.08 -18.99
C LYS A 106 19.60 -13.58 -18.93
N GLU A 107 20.01 -12.84 -19.96
CA GLU A 107 21.35 -12.27 -20.08
C GLU A 107 21.33 -10.76 -20.25
N LYS A 108 22.34 -10.09 -19.70
CA LYS A 108 22.49 -8.64 -19.83
C LYS A 108 22.73 -8.27 -21.30
N PRO A 109 22.09 -7.21 -21.83
CA PRO A 109 22.29 -6.78 -23.22
C PRO A 109 23.77 -6.50 -23.57
N LEU A 110 24.54 -6.08 -22.57
CA LEU A 110 25.97 -5.84 -22.71
C LEU A 110 26.75 -7.13 -23.03
N THR A 111 26.38 -8.26 -22.42
CA THR A 111 27.01 -9.57 -22.65
C THR A 111 26.79 -10.03 -24.09
N VAL A 112 25.55 -9.91 -24.58
CA VAL A 112 25.18 -10.26 -25.97
C VAL A 112 25.94 -9.37 -26.97
N SER A 113 26.01 -8.06 -26.69
CA SER A 113 26.76 -7.11 -27.50
C SER A 113 28.27 -7.43 -27.51
N MET A 114 28.86 -7.77 -26.37
CA MET A 114 30.28 -8.11 -26.26
C MET A 114 30.64 -9.28 -27.16
N TRP A 115 29.88 -10.39 -27.09
CA TRP A 115 30.12 -11.55 -27.94
C TRP A 115 29.93 -11.25 -29.42
N PHE A 116 28.92 -10.46 -29.78
CA PHE A 116 28.72 -10.02 -31.17
C PHE A 116 29.95 -9.29 -31.73
N HIS A 117 30.56 -8.38 -30.95
CA HIS A 117 31.74 -7.63 -31.39
C HIS A 117 33.00 -8.51 -31.44
N ILE A 118 33.19 -9.42 -30.47
CA ILE A 118 34.30 -10.38 -30.47
C ILE A 118 34.21 -11.28 -31.71
N SER A 119 33.04 -11.86 -31.99
CA SER A 119 32.84 -12.70 -33.17
C SER A 119 33.01 -11.92 -34.48
N SER A 120 32.55 -10.65 -34.52
CA SER A 120 32.73 -9.78 -35.68
C SER A 120 34.20 -9.42 -35.93
N PHE A 121 34.97 -9.18 -34.87
CA PHE A 121 36.41 -8.92 -34.95
C PHE A 121 37.16 -10.15 -35.49
N VAL A 122 36.93 -11.33 -34.91
CA VAL A 122 37.57 -12.58 -35.33
C VAL A 122 37.23 -12.92 -36.79
N THR A 123 35.96 -12.79 -37.18
CA THR A 123 35.54 -13.10 -38.55
C THR A 123 36.02 -12.07 -39.58
N SER A 124 36.24 -10.81 -39.17
CA SER A 124 36.79 -9.76 -40.06
C SER A 124 38.31 -9.82 -40.18
N ALA A 125 39.01 -10.42 -39.21
CA ALA A 125 40.45 -10.65 -39.27
C ALA A 125 40.85 -11.61 -40.41
N VAL A 126 39.97 -12.54 -40.78
CA VAL A 126 40.25 -13.54 -41.83
C VAL A 126 40.36 -12.88 -43.22
N PRO A 127 39.37 -12.14 -43.75
CA PRO A 127 39.53 -11.41 -45.02
C PRO A 127 40.71 -10.43 -45.02
N LEU A 128 40.98 -9.79 -43.87
CA LEU A 128 42.11 -8.87 -43.71
C LEU A 128 43.46 -9.59 -43.87
N ALA A 129 43.61 -10.77 -43.26
CA ALA A 129 44.82 -11.60 -43.36
C ALA A 129 45.08 -12.09 -44.80
N PHE A 130 44.02 -12.32 -45.57
CA PHE A 130 44.09 -12.77 -46.96
C PHE A 130 44.06 -11.63 -47.99
N ALA A 131 44.08 -10.36 -47.56
CA ALA A 131 44.00 -9.20 -48.45
C ALA A 131 42.82 -9.30 -49.45
N TRP A 132 41.67 -9.79 -48.99
CA TRP A 132 40.51 -10.08 -49.83
C TRP A 132 39.38 -9.07 -49.60
N PRO A 133 38.78 -8.48 -50.65
CA PRO A 133 39.06 -8.66 -52.08
C PRO A 133 40.22 -7.77 -52.59
N SER A 134 40.76 -6.89 -51.74
CA SER A 134 41.88 -6.00 -52.05
C SER A 134 42.81 -5.84 -50.83
N PRO A 135 44.08 -5.42 -51.04
CA PRO A 135 45.02 -5.15 -49.95
C PRO A 135 44.48 -4.16 -48.92
N ALA A 136 44.88 -4.36 -47.66
CA ALA A 136 44.53 -3.44 -46.57
C ALA A 136 45.13 -2.05 -46.83
N VAL A 137 44.28 -1.03 -46.83
CA VAL A 137 44.68 0.37 -46.95
C VAL A 137 44.66 0.99 -45.56
N ALA A 138 45.78 1.58 -45.13
CA ALA A 138 45.85 2.27 -43.85
C ALA A 138 45.10 3.61 -43.94
N PRO A 139 44.19 3.93 -43.00
CA PRO A 139 43.44 5.17 -43.04
C PRO A 139 44.35 6.37 -42.72
N GLY A 140 44.09 7.51 -43.38
CA GLY A 140 44.68 8.79 -42.98
C GLY A 140 44.15 9.28 -41.62
N PRO A 141 44.75 10.32 -41.01
CA PRO A 141 44.35 10.78 -39.67
C PRO A 141 42.87 11.17 -39.54
N GLY A 142 42.30 11.82 -40.57
CA GLY A 142 40.88 12.19 -40.60
C GLY A 142 39.96 10.98 -40.79
N GLU A 143 40.38 10.00 -41.61
CA GLU A 143 39.64 8.75 -41.82
C GLU A 143 39.66 7.87 -40.58
N ALA A 144 40.81 7.81 -39.88
CA ALA A 144 40.93 7.11 -38.61
C ALA A 144 40.01 7.72 -37.54
N LEU A 145 39.91 9.05 -37.46
CA LEU A 145 38.99 9.73 -36.56
C LEU A 145 37.52 9.43 -36.92
N ALA A 146 37.18 9.42 -38.22
CA ALA A 146 35.85 9.05 -38.68
C ALA A 146 35.51 7.59 -38.35
N MET A 147 36.47 6.66 -38.49
CA MET A 147 36.31 5.27 -38.11
C MET A 147 36.07 5.10 -36.60
N CYS A 148 36.74 5.89 -35.75
CA CYS A 148 36.44 5.92 -34.30
C CYS A 148 35.01 6.40 -34.01
N GLY A 149 34.55 7.44 -34.71
CA GLY A 149 33.17 7.92 -34.61
C GLY A 149 32.14 6.87 -35.05
N ILE A 150 32.41 6.17 -36.16
CA ILE A 150 31.57 5.06 -36.65
C ILE A 150 31.56 3.91 -35.63
N ALA A 151 32.71 3.57 -35.04
CA ALA A 151 32.80 2.51 -34.04
C ALA A 151 31.98 2.84 -32.77
N ALA A 152 32.11 4.06 -32.25
CA ALA A 152 31.36 4.49 -31.05
C ALA A 152 29.84 4.50 -31.31
N THR A 153 29.42 5.08 -32.43
CA THR A 153 27.99 5.15 -32.79
C THR A 153 27.40 3.78 -33.12
N SER A 154 28.17 2.91 -33.80
CA SER A 154 27.79 1.53 -34.08
C SER A 154 27.65 0.69 -32.80
N PHE A 155 28.53 0.90 -31.82
CA PHE A 155 28.44 0.22 -30.52
C PHE A 155 27.18 0.62 -29.77
N CYS A 156 26.88 1.92 -29.67
CA CYS A 156 25.64 2.41 -29.06
C CYS A 156 24.41 1.88 -29.81
N ALA A 157 24.42 1.92 -31.14
CA ALA A 157 23.33 1.40 -31.96
C ALA A 157 23.10 -0.09 -31.73
N GLN A 158 24.16 -0.90 -31.66
CA GLN A 158 24.06 -2.33 -31.40
C GLN A 158 23.55 -2.63 -29.99
N LEU A 159 23.97 -1.88 -28.98
CA LEU A 159 23.51 -2.02 -27.60
C LEU A 159 22.02 -1.71 -27.47
N PHE A 160 21.57 -0.59 -28.06
CA PHE A 160 20.15 -0.24 -28.11
C PHE A 160 19.34 -1.19 -28.96
N MET A 161 19.87 -1.70 -30.08
CA MET A 161 19.19 -2.68 -30.93
C MET A 161 19.06 -4.03 -30.22
N SER A 162 20.06 -4.46 -29.46
CA SER A 162 20.03 -5.73 -28.71
C SER A 162 19.00 -5.65 -27.59
N ARG A 163 19.00 -4.55 -26.84
CA ARG A 163 17.98 -4.26 -25.82
C ARG A 163 16.59 -4.08 -26.44
N ALA A 164 16.49 -3.40 -27.58
CA ALA A 164 15.24 -3.22 -28.29
C ALA A 164 14.70 -4.57 -28.80
N LEU A 165 15.52 -5.46 -29.36
CA LEU A 165 15.09 -6.80 -29.80
C LEU A 165 14.67 -7.70 -28.64
N GLN A 166 15.25 -7.49 -27.45
CA GLN A 166 14.79 -8.11 -26.21
C GLN A 166 13.43 -7.57 -25.75
N LEU A 167 13.05 -6.35 -26.15
CA LEU A 167 11.86 -5.65 -25.65
C LEU A 167 10.72 -5.48 -26.68
N LEU A 168 11.01 -5.35 -27.99
CA LEU A 168 10.11 -4.92 -29.06
C LEU A 168 10.60 -5.38 -30.46
N SER A 169 9.73 -5.36 -31.49
CA SER A 169 10.11 -5.63 -32.90
C SER A 169 10.22 -4.36 -33.75
N ALA A 170 11.19 -4.35 -34.69
CA ALA A 170 11.71 -3.14 -35.35
C ALA A 170 11.08 -2.80 -36.73
N ALA A 171 11.20 -1.53 -37.17
CA ALA A 171 10.88 -1.05 -38.53
C ALA A 171 11.81 0.09 -39.00
N ARG A 172 12.46 0.01 -40.19
CA ARG A 172 13.38 1.06 -40.73
C ARG A 172 13.56 1.08 -42.27
N VAL A 173 12.52 1.02 -43.11
CA VAL A 173 12.71 0.90 -44.58
C VAL A 173 12.85 2.24 -45.31
N VAL A 174 12.08 3.27 -44.92
CA VAL A 174 11.92 4.49 -45.72
C VAL A 174 13.21 5.34 -45.79
N TYR A 175 14.03 5.29 -44.74
CA TYR A 175 15.22 6.12 -44.64
C TYR A 175 16.36 5.70 -45.58
N ALA A 176 16.51 4.42 -45.91
CA ALA A 176 17.64 3.91 -46.70
C ALA A 176 17.63 4.43 -48.16
N ASN A 177 16.45 4.47 -48.79
CA ASN A 177 16.30 4.93 -50.17
C ASN A 177 16.51 6.44 -50.30
N VAL A 178 16.12 7.21 -49.27
CA VAL A 178 16.33 8.66 -49.21
C VAL A 178 17.82 8.98 -49.05
N TYR A 179 18.53 8.28 -48.16
CA TYR A 179 19.98 8.47 -47.99
C TYR A 179 20.80 8.02 -49.21
N GLY A 180 20.39 6.93 -49.89
CA GLY A 180 21.01 6.48 -51.15
C GLY A 180 20.95 7.54 -52.25
N ALA A 181 19.76 8.12 -52.46
CA ALA A 181 19.56 9.17 -53.47
C ALA A 181 20.28 10.48 -53.13
N ILE A 182 20.28 10.90 -51.86
CA ILE A 182 20.86 12.18 -51.43
C ILE A 182 22.39 12.13 -51.32
N LEU A 183 22.94 11.07 -50.72
CA LEU A 183 24.37 10.99 -50.40
C LEU A 183 25.21 10.33 -51.50
N PHE A 184 24.63 9.42 -52.28
CA PHE A 184 25.34 8.64 -53.29
C PHE A 184 24.86 8.94 -54.72
N HIS A 185 23.92 9.89 -54.88
CA HIS A 185 23.33 10.27 -56.16
C HIS A 185 22.78 9.08 -56.97
N GLU A 186 22.21 8.07 -56.28
CA GLU A 186 21.59 6.92 -56.92
C GLU A 186 20.23 7.32 -57.56
N ASP A 187 20.02 6.95 -58.83
CA ASP A 187 18.77 7.22 -59.56
C ASP A 187 17.60 6.41 -58.96
N LEU A 188 16.71 7.08 -58.22
CA LEU A 188 15.56 6.43 -57.60
C LEU A 188 14.41 6.27 -58.62
N THR A 189 14.19 5.04 -59.08
CA THR A 189 13.04 4.76 -59.95
C THR A 189 11.73 4.71 -59.15
N LEU A 190 10.61 5.12 -59.77
CA LEU A 190 9.26 5.00 -59.19
C LEU A 190 8.96 3.56 -58.71
N LEU A 191 9.52 2.57 -59.41
CA LEU A 191 9.38 1.16 -59.06
C LEU A 191 10.13 0.80 -57.78
N GLN A 192 11.39 1.21 -57.61
CA GLN A 192 12.16 0.99 -56.37
C GLN A 192 11.53 1.70 -55.17
N ALA A 193 10.97 2.90 -55.37
CA ALA A 193 10.21 3.60 -54.34
C ALA A 193 8.96 2.82 -53.92
N SER A 194 8.20 2.27 -54.89
CA SER A 194 7.00 1.47 -54.62
C SER A 194 7.31 0.17 -53.86
N GLY A 195 8.41 -0.51 -54.19
CA GLY A 195 8.87 -1.71 -53.48
C GLY A 195 9.29 -1.41 -52.04
N GLY A 196 9.99 -0.30 -51.80
CA GLY A 196 10.33 0.15 -50.45
C GLY A 196 9.12 0.47 -49.57
N VAL A 197 8.08 1.11 -50.13
CA VAL A 197 6.82 1.39 -49.43
C VAL A 197 6.09 0.09 -49.06
N LEU A 198 6.04 -0.88 -49.97
CA LEU A 198 5.35 -2.15 -49.73
C LEU A 198 6.01 -2.97 -48.60
N ILE A 199 7.34 -2.98 -48.54
CA ILE A 199 8.09 -3.61 -47.44
C ILE A 199 7.82 -2.85 -46.12
N GLY A 200 7.79 -1.52 -46.16
CA GLY A 200 7.46 -0.69 -44.99
C GLY A 200 6.07 -1.00 -44.42
N LEU A 201 5.05 -1.08 -45.28
CA LEU A 201 3.68 -1.43 -44.89
C LEU A 201 3.57 -2.86 -44.35
N GLY A 202 4.26 -3.82 -44.98
CA GLY A 202 4.32 -5.20 -44.51
C GLY A 202 4.87 -5.33 -43.09
N ILE A 203 5.95 -4.61 -42.78
CA ILE A 203 6.56 -4.59 -41.45
C ILE A 203 5.64 -3.94 -40.41
N VAL A 204 5.01 -2.81 -40.74
CA VAL A 204 4.06 -2.13 -39.83
C VAL A 204 2.90 -3.05 -39.47
N GLN A 205 2.39 -3.80 -40.45
CA GLN A 205 1.29 -4.74 -40.24
C GLN A 205 1.68 -5.92 -39.35
N VAL A 206 2.88 -6.49 -39.56
CA VAL A 206 3.43 -7.56 -38.69
C VAL A 206 3.59 -7.07 -37.25
N ASN A 207 4.00 -5.82 -37.04
CA ASN A 207 4.18 -5.27 -35.70
C ASN A 207 2.84 -4.99 -34.99
N ARG A 208 1.84 -4.45 -35.70
CA ARG A 208 0.50 -4.19 -35.14
C ARG A 208 -0.23 -5.45 -34.68
N ASP A 209 -0.12 -6.54 -35.44
CA ASP A 209 -0.77 -7.81 -35.10
C ASP A 209 -0.16 -8.45 -33.84
N LYS A 210 1.14 -8.23 -33.62
CA LYS A 210 1.85 -8.67 -32.40
C LYS A 210 1.51 -7.82 -31.18
N GLU A 211 1.32 -6.52 -31.32
CA GLU A 211 0.89 -5.64 -30.23
C GLU A 211 -0.52 -6.02 -29.75
N HIS A 212 -1.44 -6.24 -30.69
CA HIS A 212 -2.76 -6.80 -30.37
C HIS A 212 -2.70 -8.23 -29.83
N GLY A 213 -1.75 -9.05 -30.29
CA GLY A 213 -1.51 -10.40 -29.78
C GLY A 213 -0.96 -10.40 -28.35
N ALA A 214 -0.05 -9.48 -28.02
CA ALA A 214 0.51 -9.31 -26.68
C ALA A 214 -0.54 -8.76 -25.70
N GLN A 215 -1.39 -7.84 -26.14
CA GLN A 215 -2.55 -7.37 -25.34
C GLN A 215 -3.56 -8.50 -25.10
N ARG A 216 -3.82 -9.35 -26.11
CA ARG A 216 -4.68 -10.54 -25.96
C ARG A 216 -4.06 -11.65 -25.12
N ALA A 217 -2.73 -11.83 -25.17
CA ALA A 217 -2.00 -12.79 -24.35
C ALA A 217 -1.88 -12.30 -22.89
N ALA A 218 -1.70 -11.00 -22.67
CA ALA A 218 -1.79 -10.39 -21.34
C ALA A 218 -3.22 -10.49 -20.76
N ALA A 219 -4.24 -10.49 -21.62
CA ALA A 219 -5.62 -10.79 -21.24
C ALA A 219 -5.94 -12.29 -21.10
N ALA A 220 -5.04 -13.18 -21.54
CA ALA A 220 -5.22 -14.63 -21.54
C ALA A 220 -4.22 -15.39 -20.65
N GLU A 221 -3.21 -14.72 -20.08
CA GLU A 221 -2.50 -15.23 -18.91
C GLU A 221 -3.54 -15.46 -17.82
N PRO A 222 -3.57 -16.64 -17.19
CA PRO A 222 -4.42 -16.86 -16.04
C PRO A 222 -3.83 -16.04 -14.89
N ALA A 223 -4.25 -14.78 -14.81
CA ALA A 223 -4.35 -14.11 -13.53
C ALA A 223 -5.12 -15.09 -12.65
N TYR A 224 -4.45 -15.56 -11.59
CA TYR A 224 -5.12 -16.23 -10.49
C TYR A 224 -6.11 -15.24 -9.90
N ALA A 225 -7.31 -15.21 -10.47
CA ALA A 225 -8.42 -14.44 -9.99
C ALA A 225 -9.13 -15.31 -8.93
N PRO A 226 -9.40 -14.78 -7.73
CA PRO A 226 -10.46 -15.33 -6.92
C PRO A 226 -11.76 -15.23 -7.73
N VAL A 227 -12.67 -16.18 -7.49
CA VAL A 227 -13.96 -16.32 -8.15
C VAL A 227 -14.64 -14.96 -8.36
N ALA A 228 -14.56 -14.41 -9.58
CA ALA A 228 -15.22 -13.16 -9.94
C ALA A 228 -16.48 -13.49 -10.75
N SER A 229 -17.62 -13.19 -10.14
CA SER A 229 -18.89 -12.94 -10.81
C SER A 229 -18.71 -11.96 -11.96
N ALA A 230 -19.50 -12.13 -13.03
CA ALA A 230 -19.49 -11.28 -14.24
C ALA A 230 -19.32 -9.78 -13.93
N GLU A 231 -18.13 -9.22 -14.23
CA GLU A 231 -17.82 -7.81 -13.97
C GLU A 231 -18.40 -6.92 -15.09
N THR A 232 -19.06 -5.83 -14.71
CA THR A 232 -19.59 -4.81 -15.63
C THR A 232 -18.46 -3.91 -16.15
N SER A 233 -18.65 -3.24 -17.29
CA SER A 233 -17.64 -2.37 -17.91
C SER A 233 -17.19 -1.20 -17.02
N GLU A 234 -18.09 -0.67 -16.18
CA GLU A 234 -17.77 0.38 -15.19
C GLU A 234 -16.79 -0.11 -14.12
N ASN A 235 -16.92 -1.38 -13.69
CA ASN A 235 -16.06 -1.96 -12.66
C ASN A 235 -14.63 -2.20 -13.18
N PHE A 236 -14.49 -2.48 -14.47
CA PHE A 236 -13.18 -2.63 -15.12
C PHE A 236 -12.42 -1.30 -15.22
N GLU A 237 -13.08 -0.21 -15.63
CA GLU A 237 -12.44 1.11 -15.73
C GLU A 237 -12.02 1.66 -14.35
N SER A 238 -12.84 1.47 -13.31
CA SER A 238 -12.47 1.84 -11.93
C SER A 238 -11.20 1.10 -11.50
N ARG A 239 -11.15 -0.22 -11.72
CA ARG A 239 -9.98 -1.04 -11.35
C ARG A 239 -8.70 -0.67 -12.10
N VAL A 240 -8.80 -0.24 -13.36
CA VAL A 240 -7.64 0.27 -14.10
C VAL A 240 -7.16 1.61 -13.54
N ARG A 241 -8.08 2.52 -13.20
CA ARG A 241 -7.75 3.83 -12.61
C ARG A 241 -7.04 3.68 -11.27
N TYR A 242 -7.51 2.76 -10.41
CA TYR A 242 -6.99 2.56 -9.06
C TYR A 242 -5.98 1.41 -8.92
N ASP A 243 -5.47 0.83 -10.01
CA ASP A 243 -4.55 -0.33 -9.98
C ASP A 243 -3.40 -0.16 -8.98
N ARG A 244 -2.78 1.03 -8.92
CA ARG A 244 -1.70 1.31 -7.97
C ARG A 244 -2.15 1.29 -6.51
N GLY A 245 -3.33 1.83 -6.21
CA GLY A 245 -3.92 1.80 -4.87
C GLY A 245 -4.35 0.38 -4.48
N ILE A 246 -4.98 -0.34 -5.41
CA ILE A 246 -5.39 -1.74 -5.24
C ILE A 246 -4.19 -2.65 -4.94
N ARG A 247 -3.00 -2.40 -5.50
CA ARG A 247 -1.78 -3.14 -5.14
C ARG A 247 -1.36 -2.95 -3.68
N ILE A 248 -1.77 -1.85 -3.04
CA ILE A 248 -1.45 -1.51 -1.65
C ILE A 248 -2.55 -2.02 -0.71
N TRP A 249 -3.80 -1.61 -0.92
CA TRP A 249 -4.93 -1.93 -0.03
C TRP A 249 -5.84 -3.07 -0.52
N GLY A 250 -5.59 -3.63 -1.70
CA GLY A 250 -6.40 -4.69 -2.29
C GLY A 250 -7.75 -4.20 -2.81
N ALA A 251 -8.49 -5.09 -3.48
CA ALA A 251 -9.84 -4.77 -3.97
C ALA A 251 -10.80 -4.42 -2.82
N ALA A 252 -10.80 -5.20 -1.74
CA ALA A 252 -11.64 -4.93 -0.57
C ALA A 252 -11.37 -3.56 0.07
N GLY A 253 -10.11 -3.11 0.08
CA GLY A 253 -9.78 -1.76 0.54
C GLY A 253 -10.33 -0.68 -0.38
N GLN A 254 -10.30 -0.90 -1.70
CA GLN A 254 -10.88 0.02 -2.67
C GLN A 254 -12.40 0.07 -2.55
N ASP A 255 -13.06 -1.09 -2.41
CA ASP A 255 -14.51 -1.19 -2.22
C ASP A 255 -14.95 -0.42 -0.95
N ALA A 256 -14.17 -0.49 0.13
CA ALA A 256 -14.42 0.26 1.35
C ALA A 256 -14.31 1.79 1.12
N LEU A 257 -13.31 2.25 0.37
CA LEU A 257 -13.19 3.67 0.01
C LEU A 257 -14.38 4.14 -0.85
N GLU A 258 -14.72 3.39 -1.90
CA GLU A 258 -15.84 3.68 -2.80
C GLU A 258 -17.22 3.65 -2.11
N ALA A 259 -17.30 3.09 -0.90
CA ALA A 259 -18.50 3.10 -0.05
C ALA A 259 -18.55 4.24 0.98
N SER A 260 -17.43 4.94 1.19
CA SER A 260 -17.19 5.87 2.30
C SER A 260 -17.51 7.33 1.98
N SER A 261 -18.19 8.00 2.90
CA SER A 261 -18.55 9.42 2.86
C SER A 261 -17.80 10.24 3.92
N ILE A 262 -17.21 11.36 3.51
CA ILE A 262 -16.29 12.15 4.33
C ILE A 262 -16.85 13.56 4.58
N CYS A 263 -16.78 14.03 5.82
CA CYS A 263 -17.02 15.43 6.15
C CYS A 263 -15.70 16.15 6.38
N LEU A 264 -15.48 17.27 5.70
CA LEU A 264 -14.35 18.17 5.93
C LEU A 264 -14.86 19.47 6.59
N LEU A 265 -14.29 19.82 7.74
CA LEU A 265 -14.48 21.12 8.38
C LEU A 265 -13.27 22.01 8.09
N HIS A 266 -13.54 23.22 7.59
CA HIS A 266 -12.59 24.21 7.07
C HIS A 266 -11.82 23.75 5.81
N ALA A 267 -12.08 24.46 4.72
CA ALA A 267 -11.47 24.26 3.41
C ALA A 267 -10.26 25.19 3.17
N GLY A 268 -9.50 25.47 4.23
CA GLY A 268 -8.15 26.04 4.12
C GLY A 268 -7.19 25.08 3.41
N PRO A 269 -5.92 25.45 3.21
CA PRO A 269 -4.99 24.61 2.46
C PRO A 269 -4.74 23.24 3.11
N THR A 270 -4.71 23.11 4.44
CA THR A 270 -4.54 21.80 5.11
C THR A 270 -5.73 20.89 4.85
N GLY A 271 -6.95 21.40 5.03
CA GLY A 271 -8.19 20.64 4.79
C GLY A 271 -8.36 20.26 3.32
N SER A 272 -8.06 21.20 2.42
CA SER A 272 -8.09 21.01 0.97
C SER A 272 -7.10 19.92 0.53
N GLU A 273 -5.88 19.95 1.04
CA GLU A 273 -4.86 18.93 0.76
C GLU A 273 -5.23 17.56 1.31
N ALA A 274 -5.83 17.50 2.50
CA ALA A 274 -6.34 16.24 3.06
C ALA A 274 -7.44 15.63 2.19
N LEU A 275 -8.44 16.44 1.80
CA LEU A 275 -9.57 15.94 1.04
C LEU A 275 -9.21 15.62 -0.41
N LYS A 276 -8.29 16.38 -1.03
CA LYS A 276 -7.75 16.10 -2.37
C LYS A 276 -7.26 14.67 -2.51
N ASN A 277 -6.46 14.19 -1.56
CA ASN A 277 -5.87 12.85 -1.64
C ASN A 277 -6.94 11.75 -1.50
N LEU A 278 -7.98 11.98 -0.70
CA LEU A 278 -9.10 11.05 -0.55
C LEU A 278 -9.99 11.02 -1.80
N VAL A 279 -10.26 12.17 -2.41
CA VAL A 279 -10.99 12.26 -3.70
C VAL A 279 -10.24 11.52 -4.80
N LEU A 280 -8.92 11.69 -4.89
CA LEU A 280 -8.06 10.93 -5.82
C LEU A 280 -8.02 9.43 -5.49
N GLY A 281 -8.18 9.06 -4.23
CA GLY A 281 -8.28 7.68 -3.76
C GLY A 281 -9.60 6.98 -4.12
N GLY A 282 -10.59 7.71 -4.63
CA GLY A 282 -11.87 7.13 -5.07
C GLY A 282 -12.88 6.91 -3.93
N ILE A 283 -12.99 7.86 -3.00
CA ILE A 283 -14.07 7.84 -1.99
C ILE A 283 -15.46 7.96 -2.63
N LYS A 284 -16.53 7.53 -1.95
CA LYS A 284 -17.91 7.68 -2.46
C LYS A 284 -18.31 9.15 -2.63
N SER A 285 -18.16 9.89 -1.55
CA SER A 285 -18.68 11.25 -1.45
C SER A 285 -17.97 12.07 -0.39
N PHE A 286 -18.03 13.39 -0.53
CA PHE A 286 -17.56 14.31 0.49
C PHE A 286 -18.52 15.49 0.68
N THR A 287 -18.51 16.05 1.89
CA THR A 287 -19.17 17.33 2.19
C THR A 287 -18.18 18.29 2.84
N VAL A 288 -18.02 19.47 2.25
CA VAL A 288 -17.17 20.54 2.78
C VAL A 288 -18.01 21.53 3.58
N VAL A 289 -17.64 21.80 4.83
CA VAL A 289 -18.27 22.81 5.69
C VAL A 289 -17.29 23.93 5.96
N ASP A 290 -17.57 25.12 5.42
CA ASP A 290 -16.77 26.32 5.62
C ASP A 290 -17.63 27.57 5.43
N GLY A 291 -17.66 28.45 6.45
CA GLY A 291 -18.44 29.69 6.45
C GLY A 291 -17.71 30.88 5.82
N GLN A 292 -16.41 30.75 5.58
CA GLN A 292 -15.57 31.85 5.12
C GLN A 292 -15.65 32.05 3.59
N ARG A 293 -15.28 33.26 3.16
CA ARG A 293 -15.08 33.60 1.75
C ARG A 293 -13.60 33.51 1.39
N VAL A 294 -13.33 33.30 0.10
CA VAL A 294 -11.97 33.29 -0.45
C VAL A 294 -11.38 34.70 -0.39
N GLY A 295 -10.28 34.85 0.33
CA GLY A 295 -9.48 36.08 0.40
C GLY A 295 -8.20 36.01 -0.45
N PRO A 296 -7.46 37.13 -0.60
CA PRO A 296 -6.23 37.16 -1.39
C PRO A 296 -5.14 36.19 -0.90
N SER A 297 -5.04 35.98 0.42
CA SER A 297 -4.08 35.06 1.01
C SER A 297 -4.35 33.60 0.63
N ASP A 298 -5.62 33.24 0.45
CA ASP A 298 -6.01 31.88 0.08
C ASP A 298 -5.52 31.50 -1.33
N LEU A 299 -5.43 32.48 -2.24
CA LEU A 299 -4.90 32.27 -3.60
C LEU A 299 -3.40 31.93 -3.61
N GLY A 300 -2.67 32.36 -2.59
CA GLY A 300 -1.23 32.14 -2.48
C GLY A 300 -0.87 30.80 -1.82
N ASN A 301 -1.79 30.18 -1.07
CA ASN A 301 -1.49 28.99 -0.29
C ASN A 301 -2.45 27.81 -0.49
N ASN A 302 -3.55 27.95 -1.23
CA ASN A 302 -4.46 26.86 -1.56
C ASN A 302 -4.47 26.54 -3.06
N PHE A 303 -4.05 25.32 -3.42
CA PHE A 303 -3.99 24.86 -4.80
C PHE A 303 -5.37 24.74 -5.48
N LEU A 304 -6.43 24.61 -4.70
CA LEU A 304 -7.81 24.42 -5.18
C LEU A 304 -8.59 25.74 -5.24
N LEU A 305 -7.89 26.87 -5.42
CA LEU A 305 -8.49 28.19 -5.55
C LEU A 305 -7.71 29.00 -6.59
N ASP A 306 -8.43 29.76 -7.39
CA ASP A 306 -7.88 30.64 -8.42
C ASP A 306 -8.41 32.08 -8.26
N GLU A 307 -7.92 33.01 -9.08
CA GLU A 307 -8.35 34.42 -9.03
C GLU A 307 -9.87 34.58 -9.23
N ALA A 308 -10.50 33.71 -10.02
CA ALA A 308 -11.96 33.72 -10.22
C ALA A 308 -12.75 33.31 -8.96
N SER A 309 -12.11 32.59 -8.05
CA SER A 309 -12.69 32.19 -6.77
C SER A 309 -12.75 33.32 -5.74
N LEU A 310 -12.03 34.43 -5.96
CA LEU A 310 -11.93 35.53 -5.00
C LEU A 310 -13.32 36.07 -4.60
N GLY A 311 -13.58 36.17 -3.31
CA GLY A 311 -14.85 36.63 -2.74
C GLY A 311 -15.99 35.59 -2.75
N GLN A 312 -15.84 34.45 -3.42
CA GLN A 312 -16.82 33.36 -3.38
C GLN A 312 -16.81 32.62 -2.04
N PRO A 313 -17.89 31.92 -1.65
CA PRO A 313 -17.86 31.01 -0.51
C PRO A 313 -16.78 29.94 -0.71
N ARG A 314 -15.85 29.82 0.24
CA ARG A 314 -14.68 28.94 0.13
C ARG A 314 -15.10 27.47 -0.02
N ALA A 315 -16.10 27.03 0.75
CA ALA A 315 -16.66 25.69 0.65
C ALA A 315 -17.13 25.35 -0.77
N ALA A 316 -17.81 26.29 -1.43
CA ALA A 316 -18.35 26.09 -2.77
C ALA A 316 -17.23 26.03 -3.83
N ALA A 317 -16.28 26.97 -3.78
CA ALA A 317 -15.16 27.04 -4.72
C ALA A 317 -14.29 25.78 -4.64
N VAL A 318 -13.84 25.40 -3.44
CA VAL A 318 -13.01 24.20 -3.25
C VAL A 318 -13.74 22.93 -3.67
N THR A 319 -15.04 22.82 -3.39
CA THR A 319 -15.84 21.65 -3.84
C THR A 319 -15.89 21.56 -5.36
N GLY A 320 -15.96 22.69 -6.07
CA GLY A 320 -15.88 22.74 -7.53
C GLY A 320 -14.62 22.06 -8.05
N PHE A 321 -13.45 22.54 -7.61
CA PHE A 321 -12.15 21.99 -8.02
C PHE A 321 -11.95 20.53 -7.59
N LEU A 322 -12.41 20.14 -6.40
CA LEU A 322 -12.33 18.74 -5.96
C LEU A 322 -13.10 17.80 -6.90
N ARG A 323 -14.26 18.22 -7.40
CA ARG A 323 -15.07 17.41 -8.34
C ARG A 323 -14.37 17.21 -9.68
N GLU A 324 -13.54 18.17 -10.11
CA GLU A 324 -12.73 18.03 -11.33
C GLU A 324 -11.64 16.97 -11.20
N LEU A 325 -11.12 16.75 -9.98
CA LEU A 325 -10.07 15.75 -9.75
C LEU A 325 -10.58 14.32 -9.94
N ASN A 326 -11.85 14.07 -9.65
CA ASN A 326 -12.45 12.76 -9.82
C ASN A 326 -13.98 12.85 -9.96
N GLU A 327 -14.46 12.77 -11.21
CA GLU A 327 -15.89 12.87 -11.56
C GLU A 327 -16.77 11.76 -10.96
N THR A 328 -16.17 10.65 -10.50
CA THR A 328 -16.91 9.55 -9.86
C THR A 328 -17.28 9.83 -8.42
N VAL A 329 -16.67 10.85 -7.80
CA VAL A 329 -16.88 11.21 -6.40
C VAL A 329 -17.96 12.28 -6.29
N ALA A 330 -18.98 12.02 -5.49
CA ALA A 330 -20.04 13.00 -5.24
C ALA A 330 -19.60 14.06 -4.23
N GLY A 331 -19.43 15.31 -4.68
CA GLY A 331 -19.06 16.45 -3.82
C GLY A 331 -20.25 17.37 -3.51
N SER A 332 -20.44 17.68 -2.23
CA SER A 332 -21.38 18.70 -1.72
C SER A 332 -20.70 19.67 -0.75
N TYR A 333 -21.38 20.77 -0.41
CA TYR A 333 -20.87 21.75 0.54
C TYR A 333 -21.98 22.38 1.39
N VAL A 334 -21.58 22.91 2.54
CA VAL A 334 -22.40 23.69 3.46
C VAL A 334 -21.65 24.98 3.76
N VAL A 335 -22.28 26.12 3.50
CA VAL A 335 -21.73 27.45 3.82
C VAL A 335 -22.19 27.85 5.21
N ASP A 336 -21.53 27.31 6.23
CA ASP A 336 -21.77 27.62 7.64
C ASP A 336 -20.48 27.46 8.44
N GLU A 337 -20.40 28.12 9.58
CA GLU A 337 -19.26 28.03 10.49
C GLU A 337 -19.28 26.69 11.23
N PRO A 338 -18.19 25.88 11.19
CA PRO A 338 -18.16 24.58 11.86
C PRO A 338 -18.50 24.63 13.35
N ALA A 339 -18.05 25.66 14.07
CA ALA A 339 -18.35 25.87 15.49
C ALA A 339 -19.86 25.97 15.76
N ARG A 340 -20.60 26.58 14.83
CA ARG A 340 -22.06 26.70 14.91
C ARG A 340 -22.73 25.35 14.67
N LEU A 341 -22.31 24.64 13.64
CA LEU A 341 -22.86 23.33 13.28
C LEU A 341 -22.65 22.29 14.39
N ILE A 342 -21.47 22.30 15.03
CA ILE A 342 -21.16 21.45 16.20
C ILE A 342 -22.16 21.67 17.34
N CYS A 343 -22.57 22.92 17.57
CA CYS A 343 -23.49 23.27 18.65
C CYS A 343 -24.96 23.09 18.28
N GLU A 344 -25.38 23.53 17.10
CA GLU A 344 -26.79 23.64 16.70
C GLU A 344 -27.32 22.35 16.04
N ASP A 345 -26.49 21.60 15.31
CA ASP A 345 -26.89 20.36 14.65
C ASP A 345 -25.82 19.25 14.79
N PRO A 346 -25.63 18.70 15.99
CA PRO A 346 -24.72 17.57 16.21
C PRO A 346 -25.17 16.27 15.50
N ALA A 347 -26.42 16.20 15.05
CA ALA A 347 -26.92 15.03 14.32
C ALA A 347 -26.38 14.96 12.89
N PHE A 348 -26.01 16.10 12.30
CA PHE A 348 -25.35 16.19 11.00
C PHE A 348 -24.16 15.23 10.84
N PHE A 349 -23.31 15.14 11.86
CA PHE A 349 -22.07 14.34 11.82
C PHE A 349 -22.32 12.82 11.76
N ALA A 350 -23.49 12.34 12.15
CA ALA A 350 -23.83 10.92 12.11
C ALA A 350 -23.98 10.36 10.68
N GLY A 351 -24.07 11.23 9.66
CA GLY A 351 -24.20 10.84 8.25
C GLY A 351 -22.88 10.48 7.56
N PHE A 352 -21.74 10.58 8.24
CA PHE A 352 -20.42 10.42 7.66
C PHE A 352 -19.66 9.23 8.26
N ASP A 353 -18.84 8.60 7.43
CA ASP A 353 -17.99 7.48 7.84
C ASP A 353 -16.71 7.98 8.53
N ILE A 354 -16.30 9.23 8.29
CA ILE A 354 -15.23 9.93 9.01
C ILE A 354 -15.39 11.45 8.91
N VAL A 355 -14.99 12.16 9.96
CA VAL A 355 -14.89 13.63 9.99
C VAL A 355 -13.43 14.04 10.05
N ILE A 356 -13.02 14.94 9.15
CA ILE A 356 -11.71 15.59 9.16
C ILE A 356 -11.93 17.06 9.47
N ALA A 357 -11.31 17.56 10.53
CA ALA A 357 -11.43 18.95 10.91
C ALA A 357 -10.07 19.63 10.89
N ALA A 358 -9.91 20.60 9.98
CA ALA A 358 -8.69 21.35 9.80
C ALA A 358 -8.74 22.67 10.58
N GLN A 359 -7.62 23.08 11.18
CA GLN A 359 -7.46 24.39 11.82
C GLN A 359 -8.51 24.73 12.91
N LEU A 360 -9.20 23.74 13.49
CA LEU A 360 -10.11 23.99 14.61
C LEU A 360 -9.33 24.43 15.85
N HIS A 361 -9.96 25.32 16.61
CA HIS A 361 -9.47 25.64 17.94
C HIS A 361 -9.68 24.48 18.92
N ASP A 362 -8.88 24.42 19.98
CA ASP A 362 -8.92 23.31 20.94
C ASP A 362 -10.28 23.13 21.64
N TRP A 363 -11.07 24.19 21.86
CA TRP A 363 -12.43 24.06 22.43
C TRP A 363 -13.44 23.48 21.45
N GLU A 364 -13.36 23.87 20.18
CA GLU A 364 -14.24 23.37 19.10
C GLU A 364 -13.92 21.91 18.81
N ALA A 365 -12.62 21.58 18.76
CA ALA A 365 -12.13 20.23 18.60
C ALA A 365 -12.61 19.30 19.72
N ALA A 366 -12.59 19.76 20.99
CA ALA A 366 -13.10 18.98 22.11
C ALA A 366 -14.63 18.80 22.08
N ALA A 367 -15.37 19.82 21.66
CA ALA A 367 -16.82 19.72 21.48
C ALA A 367 -17.18 18.74 20.36
N LEU A 368 -16.49 18.83 19.22
CA LEU A 368 -16.66 17.91 18.09
C LEU A 368 -16.26 16.48 18.45
N ASP A 369 -15.19 16.28 19.22
CA ASP A 369 -14.79 14.96 19.73
C ASP A 369 -15.91 14.30 20.54
N ALA A 370 -16.55 15.05 21.43
CA ALA A 370 -17.68 14.55 22.21
C ALA A 370 -18.86 14.12 21.31
N VAL A 371 -19.17 14.91 20.29
CA VAL A 371 -20.22 14.60 19.30
C VAL A 371 -19.87 13.35 18.50
N CYS A 372 -18.69 13.31 17.88
CA CYS A 372 -18.24 12.20 17.04
C CYS A 372 -18.18 10.88 17.84
N ARG A 373 -17.68 10.91 19.08
CA ARG A 373 -17.63 9.72 19.94
C ARG A 373 -19.00 9.21 20.34
N ALA A 374 -19.95 10.10 20.64
CA ALA A 374 -21.34 9.72 20.93
C ALA A 374 -22.03 9.06 19.71
N LYS A 375 -21.60 9.40 18.49
CA LYS A 375 -22.10 8.84 17.23
C LYS A 375 -21.26 7.70 16.67
N LEU A 376 -20.16 7.33 17.35
CA LEU A 376 -19.18 6.33 16.87
C LEU A 376 -18.56 6.68 15.51
N VAL A 377 -18.43 7.97 15.21
CA VAL A 377 -17.79 8.46 13.99
C VAL A 377 -16.31 8.76 14.28
N PRO A 378 -15.36 8.18 13.52
CA PRO A 378 -13.95 8.54 13.62
C PRO A 378 -13.72 10.02 13.32
N LEU A 379 -12.84 10.65 14.09
CA LEU A 379 -12.47 12.06 13.94
C LEU A 379 -10.96 12.20 13.76
N LEU A 380 -10.56 12.99 12.75
CA LEU A 380 -9.18 13.44 12.56
C LEU A 380 -9.12 14.95 12.73
N LEU A 381 -8.30 15.41 13.68
CA LEU A 381 -8.02 16.83 13.90
C LEU A 381 -6.66 17.14 13.30
N VAL A 382 -6.62 18.03 12.31
CA VAL A 382 -5.39 18.35 11.58
C VAL A 382 -5.08 19.83 11.71
N ARG A 383 -3.83 20.19 12.01
CA ARG A 383 -3.40 21.58 12.01
C ARG A 383 -2.07 21.78 11.31
N ALA A 384 -1.90 22.92 10.68
CA ALA A 384 -0.62 23.46 10.26
C ALA A 384 -0.47 24.87 10.81
N TYR A 385 0.64 25.12 11.51
CA TYR A 385 0.97 26.40 12.12
C TYR A 385 2.45 26.68 11.90
N GLY A 386 2.76 27.58 10.97
CA GLY A 386 4.12 27.86 10.52
C GLY A 386 4.80 26.60 9.99
N LEU A 387 5.90 26.19 10.62
CA LEU A 387 6.67 24.99 10.28
C LEU A 387 6.25 23.73 11.07
N LEU A 388 5.16 23.80 11.84
CA LEU A 388 4.64 22.68 12.62
C LEU A 388 3.32 22.17 12.02
N GLY A 389 3.26 20.88 11.70
CA GLY A 389 2.03 20.15 11.45
C GLY A 389 1.62 19.30 12.65
N SER A 390 0.34 19.15 12.91
CA SER A 390 -0.18 18.20 13.90
C SER A 390 -1.38 17.42 13.37
N LEU A 391 -1.50 16.18 13.82
CA LEU A 391 -2.62 15.30 13.53
C LEU A 391 -3.01 14.56 14.79
N THR A 392 -4.25 14.69 15.24
CA THR A 392 -4.81 13.88 16.33
C THR A 392 -5.87 12.95 15.78
N VAL A 393 -5.68 11.64 16.00
CA VAL A 393 -6.69 10.63 15.74
C VAL A 393 -7.57 10.48 16.98
N SER A 394 -8.88 10.60 16.80
CA SER A 394 -9.85 10.42 17.87
C SER A 394 -10.89 9.36 17.51
N VAL A 395 -10.71 8.20 18.11
CA VAL A 395 -11.63 7.05 18.02
C VAL A 395 -11.84 6.46 19.40
N SER A 396 -13.07 6.05 19.70
CA SER A 396 -13.38 5.30 20.92
C SER A 396 -12.73 3.92 20.87
N GLU A 397 -12.87 3.26 19.72
CA GLU A 397 -12.28 1.97 19.45
C GLU A 397 -12.29 1.71 17.95
N HIS A 398 -11.19 1.21 17.41
CA HIS A 398 -11.06 0.84 16.01
C HIS A 398 -10.39 -0.53 15.90
N CYS A 399 -11.03 -1.48 15.21
CA CYS A 399 -10.49 -2.80 14.99
C CYS A 399 -9.64 -2.80 13.71
N VAL A 400 -8.39 -3.22 13.84
CA VAL A 400 -7.47 -3.44 12.72
C VAL A 400 -7.53 -4.92 12.38
N VAL A 401 -8.04 -5.25 11.19
CA VAL A 401 -8.12 -6.63 10.72
C VAL A 401 -6.86 -7.00 9.95
N GLU A 402 -6.40 -6.14 9.05
CA GLU A 402 -5.22 -6.39 8.22
C GLU A 402 -4.13 -5.34 8.49
N SER A 403 -3.31 -5.55 9.52
CA SER A 403 -2.30 -4.58 9.95
C SER A 403 -1.12 -4.37 9.00
N LYS A 404 -0.93 -5.26 8.01
CA LYS A 404 0.11 -5.20 6.96
C LYS A 404 1.51 -4.85 7.49
N PRO A 405 2.11 -5.72 8.34
CA PRO A 405 3.44 -5.48 8.86
C PRO A 405 4.50 -5.56 7.74
N ASP A 406 5.55 -4.74 7.85
CA ASP A 406 6.66 -4.73 6.89
C ASP A 406 7.40 -6.07 6.82
N THR A 407 7.47 -6.78 7.95
CA THR A 407 8.07 -8.11 8.04
C THR A 407 6.98 -9.13 8.39
N VAL A 408 6.76 -10.08 7.48
CA VAL A 408 5.76 -11.14 7.64
C VAL A 408 6.43 -12.40 8.19
N VAL A 409 5.92 -12.91 9.31
CA VAL A 409 6.26 -14.24 9.82
C VAL A 409 5.19 -15.21 9.32
N GLU A 410 5.55 -16.15 8.44
CA GLU A 410 4.58 -17.08 7.84
C GLU A 410 4.09 -18.15 8.83
N ASP A 411 2.82 -18.55 8.71
CA ASP A 411 2.23 -19.60 9.55
C ASP A 411 2.47 -21.00 8.98
N LEU A 412 3.69 -21.52 9.14
CA LEU A 412 4.07 -22.82 8.57
C LEU A 412 3.80 -24.03 9.48
N ARG A 413 3.46 -23.83 10.76
CA ARG A 413 3.16 -24.91 11.72
C ARG A 413 4.20 -26.05 11.76
N LEU A 414 5.47 -25.78 11.43
CA LEU A 414 6.48 -26.83 11.22
C LEU A 414 6.83 -27.58 12.51
N GLY A 415 6.83 -26.90 13.65
CA GLY A 415 7.08 -27.49 14.96
C GLY A 415 5.90 -28.27 15.55
N ALA A 416 4.69 -28.04 15.03
CA ALA A 416 3.45 -28.70 15.46
C ALA A 416 2.52 -28.93 14.25
N PRO A 417 2.91 -29.79 13.30
CA PRO A 417 2.16 -29.98 12.07
C PRO A 417 0.82 -30.68 12.35
N TRP A 418 -0.25 -30.25 11.69
CA TRP A 418 -1.53 -30.97 11.75
C TRP A 418 -1.42 -32.31 11.02
N PRO A 419 -2.35 -33.27 11.25
CA PRO A 419 -2.19 -34.64 10.78
C PRO A 419 -1.92 -34.79 9.27
N ALA A 420 -2.50 -33.94 8.43
CA ALA A 420 -2.28 -34.00 6.99
C ALA A 420 -0.89 -33.47 6.57
N LEU A 421 -0.40 -32.40 7.21
CA LEU A 421 0.97 -31.90 7.00
C LEU A 421 2.02 -32.90 7.50
N ALA A 422 1.77 -33.54 8.65
CA ALA A 422 2.67 -34.57 9.19
C ALA A 422 2.79 -35.77 8.23
N ARG A 423 1.66 -36.22 7.63
CA ARG A 423 1.67 -37.27 6.61
C ARG A 423 2.45 -36.85 5.36
N ALA A 424 2.21 -35.64 4.86
CA ALA A 424 2.92 -35.12 3.70
C ALA A 424 4.44 -35.04 3.94
N ALA A 425 4.87 -34.64 5.14
CA ALA A 425 6.27 -34.62 5.53
C ALA A 425 6.89 -36.03 5.62
N ALA A 426 6.13 -37.01 6.13
CA ALA A 426 6.58 -38.40 6.17
C ALA A 426 6.72 -39.01 4.76
N GLU A 427 5.75 -38.75 3.87
CA GLU A 427 5.79 -39.17 2.46
C GLU A 427 6.94 -38.51 1.69
N ALA A 428 7.22 -37.23 1.95
CA ALA A 428 8.36 -36.53 1.39
C ALA A 428 9.70 -37.17 1.80
N GLY A 429 9.80 -37.65 3.03
CA GLY A 429 10.96 -38.40 3.51
C GLY A 429 11.27 -39.65 2.67
N ALA A 430 10.24 -40.37 2.20
CA ALA A 430 10.43 -41.53 1.32
C ALA A 430 10.99 -41.15 -0.06
N ARG A 431 10.74 -39.91 -0.52
CA ARG A 431 11.25 -39.39 -1.80
C ARG A 431 12.71 -38.97 -1.74
N LEU A 432 13.26 -38.78 -0.54
CA LEU A 432 14.70 -38.55 -0.36
C LEU A 432 15.54 -39.77 -0.78
N ALA A 433 14.93 -40.96 -0.89
CA ALA A 433 15.63 -42.14 -1.41
C ALA A 433 15.81 -42.13 -2.94
N ASP A 434 15.06 -41.29 -3.67
CA ASP A 434 15.17 -41.15 -5.12
C ASP A 434 16.05 -39.95 -5.47
N GLU A 435 17.19 -40.23 -6.12
CA GLU A 435 18.19 -39.24 -6.51
C GLU A 435 17.62 -38.09 -7.35
N ARG A 436 16.59 -38.36 -8.17
CA ARG A 436 15.97 -37.35 -9.04
C ARG A 436 14.92 -36.51 -8.33
N LEU A 437 14.21 -37.09 -7.37
CA LEU A 437 13.11 -36.40 -6.68
C LEU A 437 13.58 -35.63 -5.45
N ARG A 438 14.73 -36.03 -4.87
CA ARG A 438 15.29 -35.45 -3.64
C ARG A 438 15.53 -33.94 -3.73
N ALA A 439 16.12 -33.47 -4.83
CA ALA A 439 16.43 -32.05 -5.06
C ALA A 439 15.19 -31.14 -5.18
N HIS A 440 14.01 -31.74 -5.42
CA HIS A 440 12.77 -31.02 -5.70
C HIS A 440 11.75 -31.07 -4.56
N VAL A 441 12.14 -31.62 -3.39
CA VAL A 441 11.29 -31.64 -2.21
C VAL A 441 11.22 -30.25 -1.57
N PRO A 442 10.02 -29.67 -1.37
CA PRO A 442 9.82 -28.40 -0.68
C PRO A 442 10.51 -28.35 0.68
N TYR A 443 11.27 -27.28 0.98
CA TYR A 443 12.01 -27.17 2.24
C TYR A 443 11.10 -27.27 3.47
N ALA A 444 9.86 -26.79 3.38
CA ALA A 444 8.90 -26.85 4.49
C ALA A 444 8.60 -28.30 4.91
N LEU A 445 8.54 -29.24 3.96
CA LEU A 445 8.33 -30.66 4.24
C LEU A 445 9.58 -31.29 4.86
N LEU A 446 10.78 -30.89 4.40
CA LEU A 446 12.06 -31.30 5.01
C LEU A 446 12.14 -30.85 6.47
N LEU A 447 11.78 -29.59 6.74
CA LEU A 447 11.79 -29.02 8.08
C LEU A 447 10.76 -29.67 9.01
N ALA A 448 9.53 -29.89 8.54
CA ALA A 448 8.50 -30.58 9.33
C ALA A 448 8.93 -32.03 9.65
N ARG A 449 9.59 -32.70 8.71
CA ARG A 449 10.16 -34.03 8.93
C ARG A 449 11.28 -34.00 9.95
N ALA A 450 12.25 -33.11 9.80
CA ALA A 450 13.36 -32.96 10.73
C ALA A 450 12.89 -32.59 12.14
N ALA A 451 11.84 -31.78 12.27
CA ALA A 451 11.22 -31.49 13.56
C ALA A 451 10.63 -32.74 14.24
N ALA A 452 10.00 -33.64 13.46
CA ALA A 452 9.49 -34.90 13.97
C ALA A 452 10.63 -35.86 14.37
N ASP A 453 11.70 -35.94 13.57
CA ASP A 453 12.87 -36.76 13.87
C ASP A 453 13.60 -36.23 15.14
N TRP A 454 13.69 -34.91 15.30
CA TRP A 454 14.22 -34.28 16.51
C TRP A 454 13.40 -34.66 17.76
N ALA A 455 12.08 -34.55 17.68
CA ALA A 455 11.18 -34.89 18.78
C ALA A 455 11.27 -36.38 19.17
N ALA A 456 11.49 -37.26 18.19
CA ALA A 456 11.71 -38.70 18.44
C ALA A 456 13.06 -38.98 19.11
N ALA A 457 14.12 -38.26 18.73
CA ALA A 457 15.43 -38.38 19.34
C ALA A 457 15.51 -37.76 20.75
N HIS A 458 14.67 -36.76 21.04
CA HIS A 458 14.67 -36.01 22.29
C HIS A 458 13.30 -36.03 22.98
N PRO A 459 12.81 -37.20 23.43
CA PRO A 459 11.49 -37.33 24.03
C PRO A 459 11.36 -36.44 25.28
N GLY A 460 10.37 -35.55 25.28
CA GLY A 460 10.07 -34.65 26.39
C GLY A 460 10.88 -33.35 26.46
N GLN A 461 11.85 -33.12 25.56
CA GLN A 461 12.67 -31.90 25.54
C GLN A 461 12.16 -30.79 24.61
N GLY A 462 11.09 -31.03 23.84
CA GLY A 462 10.49 -30.03 22.94
C GLY A 462 11.34 -29.72 21.70
N LEU A 463 11.10 -28.56 21.09
CA LEU A 463 11.85 -28.07 19.92
C LEU A 463 13.22 -27.49 20.33
N PRO A 464 14.20 -27.37 19.40
CA PRO A 464 15.51 -26.80 19.69
C PRO A 464 15.44 -25.40 20.31
N ALA A 465 15.89 -25.25 21.55
CA ALA A 465 15.83 -24.01 22.31
C ALA A 465 17.20 -23.34 22.43
N THR A 466 18.24 -24.11 22.77
CA THR A 466 19.59 -23.58 22.98
C THR A 466 20.35 -23.37 21.68
N SER A 467 21.36 -22.51 21.68
CA SER A 467 22.22 -22.30 20.50
C SER A 467 22.93 -23.59 20.06
N ALA A 468 23.25 -24.48 21.01
CA ALA A 468 23.85 -25.78 20.74
C ALA A 468 22.86 -26.71 20.02
N GLU A 469 21.64 -26.85 20.54
CA GLU A 469 20.58 -27.65 19.92
C GLU A 469 20.21 -27.13 18.52
N LYS A 470 20.13 -25.80 18.36
CA LYS A 470 19.87 -25.17 17.05
C LYS A 470 20.97 -25.44 16.03
N ALA A 471 22.23 -25.49 16.48
CA ALA A 471 23.36 -25.85 15.63
C ALA A 471 23.33 -27.34 15.27
N GLU A 472 22.98 -28.21 16.22
CA GLU A 472 22.82 -29.64 15.98
C GLU A 472 21.69 -29.95 15.01
N PHE A 473 20.53 -29.34 15.17
CA PHE A 473 19.39 -29.47 14.24
C PHE A 473 19.77 -29.09 12.80
N LYS A 474 20.51 -27.98 12.63
CA LYS A 474 21.03 -27.57 11.31
C LYS A 474 22.06 -28.55 10.75
N ARG A 475 22.88 -29.16 11.61
CA ARG A 475 23.84 -30.20 11.19
C ARG A 475 23.12 -31.45 10.68
N GLN A 476 22.09 -31.91 11.39
CA GLN A 476 21.27 -33.06 10.96
C GLN A 476 20.59 -32.81 9.60
N LEU A 477 20.13 -31.57 9.34
CA LEU A 477 19.62 -31.20 8.02
C LEU A 477 20.70 -31.23 6.93
N ALA A 478 21.93 -30.80 7.25
CA ALA A 478 23.05 -30.83 6.29
C ALA A 478 23.45 -32.27 5.90
N GLU A 479 23.26 -33.24 6.79
CA GLU A 479 23.49 -34.66 6.51
C GLU A 479 22.52 -35.25 5.48
N LEU A 480 21.44 -34.54 5.11
CA LEU A 480 20.55 -34.93 4.01
C LEU A 480 21.16 -34.69 2.62
N GLN A 481 22.23 -33.90 2.52
CA GLN A 481 22.93 -33.69 1.27
C GLN A 481 23.68 -34.98 0.87
N PRO A 482 23.67 -35.36 -0.42
CA PRO A 482 24.36 -36.55 -0.85
C PRO A 482 25.87 -36.23 -0.92
N THR A 483 26.70 -37.26 -0.89
CA THR A 483 28.15 -37.07 -1.06
C THR A 483 28.59 -37.70 -2.37
N PHE A 484 29.47 -37.00 -3.08
CA PHE A 484 30.18 -37.51 -4.24
C PHE A 484 31.68 -37.48 -3.93
N ASP A 485 32.34 -38.64 -3.95
CA ASP A 485 33.74 -38.81 -3.56
C ASP A 485 34.10 -38.20 -2.18
N GLY A 486 33.17 -38.27 -1.22
CA GLY A 486 33.35 -37.72 0.13
C GLY A 486 33.16 -36.20 0.24
N VAL A 487 32.77 -35.53 -0.85
CA VAL A 487 32.41 -34.10 -0.87
C VAL A 487 30.88 -33.98 -0.90
N PRO A 488 30.26 -33.21 0.02
CA PRO A 488 28.83 -32.91 -0.04
C PRO A 488 28.47 -32.17 -1.33
N LEU A 489 27.46 -32.65 -2.04
CA LEU A 489 26.85 -31.90 -3.14
C LEU A 489 25.77 -30.99 -2.55
N GLU A 490 25.99 -29.69 -2.64
CA GLU A 490 25.02 -28.71 -2.15
C GLU A 490 23.76 -28.73 -3.02
N GLU A 491 22.66 -29.16 -2.42
CA GLU A 491 21.33 -29.01 -3.02
C GLU A 491 20.64 -27.76 -2.53
N GLU A 492 19.97 -27.07 -3.45
CA GLU A 492 19.37 -25.77 -3.19
C GLU A 492 18.23 -25.87 -2.18
N ASN A 493 17.38 -26.90 -2.27
CA ASN A 493 16.27 -27.10 -1.33
C ASN A 493 16.74 -27.41 0.11
N VAL A 494 17.81 -28.19 0.28
CA VAL A 494 18.40 -28.48 1.60
C VAL A 494 19.10 -27.25 2.18
N THR A 495 19.86 -26.53 1.34
CA THR A 495 20.49 -25.25 1.72
C THR A 495 19.43 -24.24 2.15
N GLU A 496 18.32 -24.17 1.42
CA GLU A 496 17.16 -23.36 1.78
C GLU A 496 16.51 -23.80 3.09
N ALA A 497 16.38 -25.11 3.34
CA ALA A 497 15.89 -25.65 4.60
C ALA A 497 16.77 -25.20 5.77
N ILE A 498 18.10 -25.30 5.67
CA ILE A 498 19.04 -24.89 6.73
C ILE A 498 18.91 -23.38 7.03
N ARG A 499 18.81 -22.55 5.98
CA ARG A 499 18.59 -21.10 6.10
C ARG A 499 17.27 -20.80 6.83
N ASN A 500 16.22 -21.56 6.51
CA ASN A 500 14.88 -21.40 7.07
C ASN A 500 14.60 -22.25 8.31
N ALA A 501 15.58 -22.97 8.87
CA ALA A 501 15.40 -23.84 10.03
C ALA A 501 14.84 -23.09 11.25
N HIS A 502 15.15 -21.81 11.37
CA HIS A 502 14.62 -20.95 12.45
C HIS A 502 13.10 -20.92 12.53
N ARG A 503 12.42 -21.12 11.39
CA ARG A 503 10.96 -21.14 11.28
C ARG A 503 10.31 -22.29 12.04
N VAL A 504 11.06 -23.36 12.35
CA VAL A 504 10.58 -24.49 13.14
C VAL A 504 10.27 -24.05 14.58
N TRP A 505 11.15 -23.24 15.19
CA TRP A 505 11.01 -22.81 16.58
C TRP A 505 10.56 -21.35 16.74
N SER A 506 10.49 -20.56 15.67
CA SER A 506 10.00 -19.17 15.72
C SER A 506 8.53 -19.02 15.33
N SER A 507 7.92 -20.01 14.66
CA SER A 507 6.53 -19.96 14.24
C SER A 507 5.59 -20.25 15.42
N SER A 508 5.16 -19.22 16.14
CA SER A 508 4.04 -19.35 17.07
C SER A 508 2.71 -19.21 16.34
N ALA A 509 1.82 -20.16 16.63
CA ALA A 509 0.44 -20.13 16.21
C ALA A 509 -0.51 -19.73 17.35
N ALA A 510 0.05 -19.49 18.54
CA ALA A 510 -0.70 -19.02 19.69
C ALA A 510 -1.17 -17.56 19.48
N PRO A 511 -2.24 -17.14 20.18
CA PRO A 511 -2.62 -15.74 20.27
C PRO A 511 -1.46 -14.85 20.71
N THR A 512 -1.39 -13.63 20.17
CA THR A 512 -0.45 -12.61 20.66
C THR A 512 -0.89 -12.12 22.04
N PRO A 513 0.02 -11.60 22.88
CA PRO A 513 -0.34 -11.03 24.18
C PRO A 513 -1.45 -9.97 24.09
N GLU A 514 -1.45 -9.17 23.03
CA GLU A 514 -2.49 -8.17 22.75
C GLU A 514 -3.85 -8.82 22.49
N LEU A 515 -3.88 -9.93 21.75
CA LEU A 515 -5.09 -10.67 21.45
C LEU A 515 -5.59 -11.48 22.66
N GLU A 516 -4.70 -12.01 23.50
CA GLU A 516 -5.06 -12.63 24.78
C GLU A 516 -5.77 -11.63 25.70
N GLN A 517 -5.22 -10.41 25.84
CA GLN A 517 -5.85 -9.34 26.59
C GLN A 517 -7.22 -8.93 26.02
N LEU A 518 -7.42 -9.09 24.71
CA LEU A 518 -8.71 -8.87 24.06
C LEU A 518 -9.70 -10.00 24.40
N PHE A 519 -9.26 -11.26 24.36
CA PHE A 519 -10.07 -12.43 24.72
C PHE A 519 -10.50 -12.49 26.19
N GLU A 520 -9.76 -11.81 27.08
CA GLU A 520 -10.16 -11.64 28.49
C GLU A 520 -11.35 -10.68 28.68
N GLN A 521 -11.70 -9.88 27.68
CA GLN A 521 -12.79 -8.91 27.75
C GLN A 521 -14.15 -9.60 27.55
N GLU A 522 -15.13 -9.33 28.42
CA GLU A 522 -16.47 -9.92 28.28
C GLU A 522 -17.16 -9.50 26.98
N GLU A 523 -16.83 -8.30 26.50
CA GLU A 523 -17.25 -7.76 25.21
C GLU A 523 -16.85 -8.69 24.06
N CYS A 524 -15.66 -9.28 24.11
CA CYS A 524 -15.19 -10.20 23.08
C CYS A 524 -15.83 -11.58 23.20
N ARG A 525 -16.17 -12.03 24.42
CA ARG A 525 -16.74 -13.37 24.65
C ARG A 525 -18.21 -13.49 24.24
N HIS A 526 -18.97 -12.41 24.35
CA HIS A 526 -20.43 -12.46 24.27
C HIS A 526 -21.08 -11.41 23.37
N LEU A 527 -20.36 -10.36 22.97
CA LEU A 527 -20.93 -9.23 22.21
C LEU A 527 -20.31 -9.05 20.83
N ARG A 528 -19.10 -9.58 20.61
CA ARG A 528 -18.43 -9.63 19.31
C ARG A 528 -18.45 -11.05 18.76
N PRO A 529 -19.35 -11.36 17.81
CA PRO A 529 -19.48 -12.71 17.28
C PRO A 529 -18.19 -13.22 16.64
N ASP A 530 -17.44 -12.35 15.95
CA ASP A 530 -16.16 -12.64 15.30
C ASP A 530 -15.04 -12.94 16.30
N SER A 531 -14.81 -12.04 17.28
CA SER A 531 -13.74 -12.20 18.27
C SER A 531 -14.05 -13.36 19.23
N GLY A 532 -15.32 -13.54 19.59
CA GLY A 532 -15.79 -14.64 20.43
C GLY A 532 -15.71 -15.99 19.73
N ALA A 533 -16.01 -16.03 18.42
CA ALA A 533 -15.85 -17.23 17.61
C ALA A 533 -14.39 -17.65 17.48
N LEU A 534 -13.47 -16.69 17.32
CA LEU A 534 -12.03 -16.96 17.35
C LEU A 534 -11.59 -17.55 18.68
N LEU A 535 -12.04 -16.98 19.81
CA LEU A 535 -11.74 -17.54 21.13
C LEU A 535 -12.27 -18.97 21.27
N ARG A 536 -13.53 -19.23 20.87
CA ARG A 536 -14.11 -20.58 20.89
C ARG A 536 -13.30 -21.56 20.05
N PHE A 537 -12.84 -21.14 18.87
CA PHE A 537 -11.96 -21.95 18.04
C PHE A 537 -10.64 -22.25 18.76
N VAL A 538 -9.97 -21.24 19.32
CA VAL A 538 -8.70 -21.40 20.04
C VAL A 538 -8.84 -22.38 21.21
N GLU A 539 -9.91 -22.27 22.00
CA GLU A 539 -10.17 -23.13 23.16
C GLU A 539 -10.55 -24.56 22.80
N ARG A 540 -11.14 -24.77 21.61
CA ARG A 540 -11.65 -26.08 21.17
C ARG A 540 -10.80 -26.65 20.05
N GLU A 541 -11.12 -26.34 18.80
CA GLU A 541 -10.54 -27.00 17.62
C GLU A 541 -9.07 -26.61 17.38
N GLY A 542 -8.67 -25.42 17.80
CA GLY A 542 -7.33 -24.86 17.65
C GLY A 542 -6.32 -25.37 18.70
N ALA A 543 -6.78 -25.97 19.79
CA ALA A 543 -5.95 -26.46 20.89
C ALA A 543 -4.92 -25.44 21.39
N GLY A 544 -5.37 -24.21 21.65
CA GLY A 544 -4.55 -23.07 22.04
C GLY A 544 -3.94 -22.28 20.88
N ASN A 545 -4.18 -22.69 19.63
CA ASN A 545 -3.71 -21.97 18.44
C ASN A 545 -4.84 -21.30 17.67
N LEU A 546 -4.49 -20.23 16.97
CA LEU A 546 -5.38 -19.53 16.04
C LEU A 546 -5.64 -20.35 14.76
N PRO A 547 -6.69 -20.01 14.00
CA PRO A 547 -6.92 -20.54 12.65
C PRO A 547 -5.68 -20.40 11.75
N LEU A 548 -5.48 -21.34 10.83
CA LEU A 548 -4.35 -21.30 9.89
C LEU A 548 -4.52 -20.16 8.86
N GLU A 549 -3.44 -19.38 8.61
CA GLU A 549 -3.47 -18.29 7.61
C GLU A 549 -3.59 -18.79 6.16
N GLY A 550 -3.06 -19.99 5.88
CA GLY A 550 -3.18 -20.67 4.58
C GLY A 550 -2.19 -20.22 3.50
N ALA A 551 -1.34 -19.24 3.77
CA ALA A 551 -0.30 -18.77 2.86
C ALA A 551 1.05 -19.46 3.14
N ILE A 552 1.78 -19.80 2.07
CA ILE A 552 3.15 -20.32 2.13
C ILE A 552 4.07 -19.46 1.25
N PRO A 553 5.35 -19.29 1.60
CA PRO A 553 6.32 -18.57 0.78
C PRO A 553 6.69 -19.36 -0.48
N ASP A 554 7.43 -18.72 -1.38
CA ASP A 554 8.09 -19.41 -2.47
C ASP A 554 9.22 -20.32 -1.94
N MET A 555 9.53 -21.39 -2.66
CA MET A 555 10.57 -22.35 -2.30
C MET A 555 11.05 -23.17 -3.49
N HIS A 556 12.31 -23.61 -3.44
CA HIS A 556 12.85 -24.51 -4.45
C HIS A 556 12.16 -25.88 -4.37
N ALA A 557 11.30 -26.17 -5.34
CA ALA A 557 10.57 -27.42 -5.49
C ALA A 557 10.08 -27.60 -6.93
N ASP A 558 9.68 -28.82 -7.30
CA ASP A 558 8.92 -28.98 -8.53
C ASP A 558 7.52 -28.36 -8.40
N SER A 559 6.93 -27.92 -9.52
CA SER A 559 5.64 -27.23 -9.51
C SER A 559 4.50 -28.08 -8.94
N ALA A 560 4.55 -29.41 -9.13
CA ALA A 560 3.49 -30.29 -8.65
C ALA A 560 3.51 -30.40 -7.12
N GLN A 561 4.69 -30.52 -6.52
CA GLN A 561 4.90 -30.60 -5.08
C GLN A 561 4.60 -29.26 -4.39
N TYR A 562 5.05 -28.15 -4.98
CA TYR A 562 4.72 -26.82 -4.46
C TYR A 562 3.20 -26.60 -4.46
N LEU A 563 2.52 -26.88 -5.57
CA LEU A 563 1.07 -26.72 -5.67
C LEU A 563 0.31 -27.69 -4.73
N ALA A 564 0.79 -28.92 -4.55
CA ALA A 564 0.20 -29.85 -3.60
C ALA A 564 0.32 -29.35 -2.15
N LEU A 565 1.49 -28.83 -1.77
CA LEU A 565 1.69 -28.20 -0.47
C LEU A 565 0.81 -26.96 -0.30
N GLN A 566 0.74 -26.09 -1.31
CA GLN A 566 -0.10 -24.90 -1.27
C GLN A 566 -1.59 -25.24 -1.08
N ARG A 567 -2.09 -26.27 -1.77
CA ARG A 567 -3.47 -26.76 -1.60
C ARG A 567 -3.70 -27.27 -0.18
N LEU A 568 -2.75 -28.01 0.38
CA LEU A 568 -2.84 -28.55 1.74
C LEU A 568 -3.05 -27.45 2.79
N TYR A 569 -2.30 -26.35 2.70
CA TYR A 569 -2.45 -25.19 3.59
C TYR A 569 -3.77 -24.46 3.36
N ARG A 570 -4.16 -24.26 2.09
CA ARG A 570 -5.41 -23.57 1.73
C ARG A 570 -6.64 -24.33 2.21
N GLU A 571 -6.69 -25.65 2.03
CA GLU A 571 -7.79 -26.49 2.47
C GLU A 571 -7.93 -26.49 3.99
N LYS A 572 -6.82 -26.53 4.74
CA LYS A 572 -6.83 -26.42 6.19
C LYS A 572 -7.31 -25.04 6.65
N ALA A 573 -6.85 -23.96 6.02
CA ALA A 573 -7.29 -22.61 6.33
C ALA A 573 -8.80 -22.40 6.06
N GLU A 574 -9.32 -22.91 4.94
CA GLU A 574 -10.75 -22.84 4.62
C GLU A 574 -11.58 -23.68 5.61
N THR A 575 -11.08 -24.84 6.01
CA THR A 575 -11.72 -25.67 7.04
C THR A 575 -11.81 -24.93 8.37
N ASP A 576 -10.72 -24.28 8.80
CA ASP A 576 -10.69 -23.51 10.05
C ASP A 576 -11.62 -22.31 9.99
N ALA A 577 -11.62 -21.58 8.87
CA ALA A 577 -12.52 -20.45 8.66
C ALA A 577 -14.00 -20.88 8.68
N GLY A 578 -14.34 -22.04 8.10
CA GLY A 578 -15.70 -22.59 8.14
C GLY A 578 -16.16 -22.96 9.56
N ILE A 579 -15.23 -23.45 10.41
CA ILE A 579 -15.53 -23.72 11.83
C ILE A 579 -15.78 -22.40 12.58
N VAL A 580 -14.93 -21.39 12.37
CA VAL A 580 -15.10 -20.06 12.97
C VAL A 580 -16.44 -19.43 12.53
N GLU A 581 -16.79 -19.52 11.25
CA GLU A 581 -18.09 -19.07 10.73
C GLU A 581 -19.27 -19.78 11.44
N GLY A 582 -19.14 -21.08 11.69
CA GLY A 582 -20.10 -21.84 12.49
C GLY A 582 -20.24 -21.31 13.92
N HIS A 583 -19.13 -20.98 14.58
CA HIS A 583 -19.13 -20.38 15.92
C HIS A 583 -19.75 -18.98 15.93
N VAL A 584 -19.52 -18.17 14.88
CA VAL A 584 -20.18 -16.86 14.70
C VAL A 584 -21.69 -17.05 14.64
N ARG A 585 -22.19 -17.98 13.82
CA ARG A 585 -23.62 -18.28 13.71
C ARG A 585 -24.23 -18.72 15.04
N ALA A 586 -23.55 -19.60 15.77
CA ALA A 586 -23.99 -20.05 17.10
C ALA A 586 -24.05 -18.89 18.11
N LEU A 587 -23.06 -18.00 18.12
CA LEU A 587 -23.05 -16.82 18.99
C LEU A 587 -24.18 -15.83 18.67
N LEU A 588 -24.49 -15.65 17.38
CA LEU A 588 -25.61 -14.81 16.94
C LEU A 588 -26.95 -15.38 17.40
N GLU A 589 -27.13 -16.70 17.30
CA GLU A 589 -28.32 -17.40 17.81
C GLU A 589 -28.45 -17.26 19.33
N GLU A 590 -27.36 -17.46 20.09
CA GLU A 590 -27.33 -17.32 21.55
C GLU A 590 -27.66 -15.90 22.02
N THR A 591 -27.22 -14.89 21.27
CA THR A 591 -27.43 -13.48 21.59
C THR A 591 -28.76 -12.93 21.05
N SER A 592 -29.51 -13.73 20.29
CA SER A 592 -30.70 -13.28 19.53
C SER A 592 -30.40 -12.06 18.63
N ALA A 593 -29.15 -11.94 18.19
CA ALA A 593 -28.72 -10.87 17.30
C ALA A 593 -29.03 -11.25 15.86
N THR A 594 -29.87 -10.46 15.17
CA THR A 594 -30.20 -10.65 13.74
C THR A 594 -29.15 -10.00 12.83
N VAL A 595 -27.87 -10.14 13.16
CA VAL A 595 -26.77 -9.53 12.40
C VAL A 595 -26.27 -10.54 11.38
N GLU A 596 -26.29 -10.16 10.10
CA GLU A 596 -25.67 -10.96 9.04
C GLU A 596 -24.19 -10.58 8.95
N VAL A 597 -23.30 -11.55 9.16
CA VAL A 597 -21.85 -11.34 9.06
C VAL A 597 -21.38 -11.92 7.74
N ASP A 598 -20.71 -11.08 6.94
CA ASP A 598 -20.27 -11.46 5.61
C ASP A 598 -19.18 -12.56 5.68
N PRO A 599 -19.37 -13.73 5.04
CA PRO A 599 -18.39 -14.81 5.09
C PRO A 599 -16.97 -14.45 4.59
N PRO A 600 -16.77 -13.63 3.54
CA PRO A 600 -15.49 -13.04 3.19
C PRO A 600 -14.79 -12.29 4.34
N TYR A 601 -15.54 -11.53 5.15
CA TYR A 601 -14.99 -10.84 6.32
C TYR A 601 -14.45 -11.83 7.36
N ILE A 602 -15.20 -12.90 7.67
CA ILE A 602 -14.74 -13.94 8.59
C ILE A 602 -13.47 -14.62 8.08
N ARG A 603 -13.39 -14.93 6.79
CA ARG A 603 -12.16 -15.47 6.18
C ARG A 603 -10.99 -14.49 6.31
N ALA A 604 -11.21 -13.19 6.12
CA ALA A 604 -10.19 -12.17 6.30
C ALA A 604 -9.71 -12.08 7.76
N VAL A 605 -10.63 -12.19 8.72
CA VAL A 605 -10.33 -12.27 10.16
C VAL A 605 -9.49 -13.51 10.48
N CYS A 606 -9.87 -14.70 9.99
CA CYS A 606 -9.11 -15.93 10.20
C CYS A 606 -7.71 -15.84 9.57
N LYS A 607 -7.61 -15.35 8.33
CA LYS A 607 -6.34 -15.16 7.61
C LYS A 607 -5.38 -14.22 8.35
N ASN A 608 -5.92 -13.23 9.06
CA ASN A 608 -5.15 -12.23 9.78
C ASN A 608 -5.24 -12.38 11.30
N ALA A 609 -5.64 -13.55 11.83
CA ALA A 609 -5.93 -13.72 13.25
C ALA A 609 -4.76 -13.33 14.16
N ARG A 610 -3.52 -13.61 13.75
CA ARG A 610 -2.28 -13.23 14.48
C ARG A 610 -1.95 -11.74 14.43
N ARG A 611 -2.64 -11.00 13.57
CA ARG A 611 -2.37 -9.61 13.20
C ARG A 611 -3.49 -8.66 13.60
N LEU A 612 -4.54 -9.20 14.24
CA LEU A 612 -5.65 -8.42 14.74
C LEU A 612 -5.15 -7.45 15.81
N GLY A 613 -5.66 -6.23 15.73
CA GLY A 613 -5.33 -5.18 16.69
C GLY A 613 -6.57 -4.36 17.04
N VAL A 614 -6.49 -3.66 18.16
CA VAL A 614 -7.51 -2.69 18.55
C VAL A 614 -6.81 -1.41 18.96
N VAL A 615 -7.14 -0.33 18.27
CA VAL A 615 -6.67 1.02 18.57
C VAL A 615 -7.74 1.74 19.39
N ARG A 616 -7.33 2.36 20.51
CA ARG A 616 -8.21 3.19 21.36
C ARG A 616 -7.51 4.52 21.64
N CYS A 617 -8.12 5.62 21.22
CA CYS A 617 -7.52 6.94 21.43
C CYS A 617 -8.19 7.67 22.61
N PRO A 618 -7.43 8.39 23.44
CA PRO A 618 -7.99 9.19 24.53
C PRO A 618 -8.87 10.33 23.99
N ARG A 619 -9.82 10.79 24.81
CA ARG A 619 -10.67 11.94 24.49
C ARG A 619 -9.84 13.21 24.31
N VAL A 620 -10.29 14.08 23.42
CA VAL A 620 -9.73 15.42 23.23
C VAL A 620 -10.33 16.33 24.29
N ILE A 621 -9.48 17.02 25.06
CA ILE A 621 -9.93 17.88 26.15
C ILE A 621 -9.38 19.29 25.93
N ALA A 622 -10.28 20.26 25.89
CA ALA A 622 -9.94 21.66 25.68
C ALA A 622 -8.95 22.17 26.75
N GLY A 623 -7.95 22.93 26.33
CA GLY A 623 -6.94 23.55 27.19
C GLY A 623 -5.96 22.58 27.82
N ARG A 624 -5.96 21.29 27.46
CA ARG A 624 -5.06 20.29 28.03
C ARG A 624 -3.98 19.87 27.06
N LEU A 625 -2.77 19.74 27.59
CA LEU A 625 -1.65 19.16 26.86
C LEU A 625 -1.88 17.67 26.62
N PRO A 626 -1.43 17.12 25.47
CA PRO A 626 -1.48 15.70 25.20
C PRO A 626 -0.86 14.88 26.35
N GLY A 627 -1.57 13.84 26.82
CA GLY A 627 -1.12 12.97 27.91
C GLY A 627 -1.44 13.42 29.34
N HIS A 628 -2.17 14.53 29.53
CA HIS A 628 -2.60 15.00 30.85
C HIS A 628 -4.08 14.71 31.14
N VAL A 629 -4.37 13.94 32.20
CA VAL A 629 -5.73 13.64 32.69
C VAL A 629 -5.91 14.27 34.06
N GLN A 630 -6.84 15.23 34.17
CA GLN A 630 -7.41 15.67 35.46
C GLN A 630 -8.94 15.53 35.48
N PRO A 631 -9.56 15.35 36.65
CA PRO A 631 -10.95 14.96 36.76
C PRO A 631 -11.91 16.09 36.37
N SER A 632 -12.94 15.77 35.59
CA SER A 632 -14.16 16.61 35.53
C SER A 632 -15.31 16.01 36.37
N SER A 633 -15.08 14.86 37.00
CA SER A 633 -16.02 14.21 37.93
C SER A 633 -15.29 13.32 38.94
N SER A 634 -15.97 12.95 40.03
CA SER A 634 -15.48 12.00 41.05
C SER A 634 -15.05 10.63 40.49
N GLU A 635 -15.40 10.31 39.25
CA GLU A 635 -15.07 9.07 38.55
C GLU A 635 -13.65 9.04 37.98
N ASP A 636 -13.10 10.20 37.61
CA ASP A 636 -11.72 10.30 37.09
C ASP A 636 -10.67 10.22 38.22
N ALA A 637 -11.06 10.51 39.47
CA ALA A 637 -10.19 10.39 40.64
C ALA A 637 -9.81 8.92 40.95
N ALA A 638 -10.67 7.96 40.62
CA ALA A 638 -10.39 6.52 40.76
C ALA A 638 -9.46 5.99 39.64
N ALA A 639 -9.58 6.55 38.43
CA ALA A 639 -8.64 6.29 37.33
C ALA A 639 -7.27 6.90 37.65
N GLU A 640 -7.23 8.08 38.26
CA GLU A 640 -6.01 8.73 38.74
C GLU A 640 -5.39 8.00 39.95
N ALA A 641 -6.18 7.40 40.85
CA ALA A 641 -5.65 6.54 41.92
C ALA A 641 -4.97 5.28 41.37
N SER A 642 -5.39 4.82 40.19
CA SER A 642 -4.75 3.71 39.45
C SER A 642 -3.64 4.16 38.48
N GLN A 643 -3.64 5.43 38.02
CA GLN A 643 -2.65 6.00 37.09
C GLN A 643 -1.54 6.81 37.76
N LYS A 644 -1.71 7.26 39.01
CA LYS A 644 -0.61 7.75 39.87
C LYS A 644 0.45 6.68 40.13
N MET A 645 0.17 5.42 39.75
CA MET A 645 1.11 4.32 39.75
C MET A 645 1.16 3.69 38.37
N MET A 646 2.07 4.17 37.51
CA MET A 646 2.69 3.28 36.53
C MET A 646 3.67 2.35 37.28
N VAL A 647 3.14 1.52 38.19
CA VAL A 647 3.91 0.54 38.94
C VAL A 647 4.01 -0.71 38.10
N VAL A 648 5.05 -0.76 37.27
CA VAL A 648 5.64 -2.01 36.81
C VAL A 648 6.92 -2.17 37.63
N GLY A 649 6.84 -2.90 38.75
CA GLY A 649 8.01 -3.19 39.60
C GLY A 649 8.35 -2.15 40.68
N GLY A 650 7.53 -1.12 40.91
CA GLY A 650 7.67 -0.22 42.07
C GLY A 650 8.40 1.10 41.82
N GLU A 651 8.73 1.46 40.58
CA GLU A 651 9.37 2.74 40.23
C GLU A 651 8.41 3.67 39.46
N GLU A 652 8.30 4.93 39.88
CA GLU A 652 7.54 5.97 39.17
C GLU A 652 8.24 6.35 37.86
N ARG A 653 7.57 6.15 36.70
CA ARG A 653 8.08 6.59 35.39
C ARG A 653 7.46 7.93 34.95
N PRO A 654 8.25 8.86 34.37
CA PRO A 654 7.77 10.14 33.88
C PRO A 654 6.78 9.98 32.70
N SER A 655 5.87 10.94 32.53
CA SER A 655 4.94 10.93 31.38
C SER A 655 5.69 11.04 30.04
N PRO A 656 5.13 10.58 28.91
CA PRO A 656 5.80 10.68 27.61
C PRO A 656 6.15 12.13 27.22
N LEU A 657 5.31 13.10 27.61
CA LEU A 657 5.55 14.53 27.42
C LEU A 657 6.69 15.04 28.30
N GLN A 658 6.72 14.65 29.57
CA GLN A 658 7.83 14.97 30.47
C GLN A 658 9.16 14.41 29.94
N GLN A 659 9.14 13.16 29.46
CA GLN A 659 10.31 12.50 28.90
C GLN A 659 10.79 13.17 27.61
N ALA A 660 9.88 13.65 26.76
CA ALA A 660 10.24 14.39 25.55
C ALA A 660 10.84 15.76 25.88
N LEU A 661 10.22 16.52 26.80
CA LEU A 661 10.69 17.85 27.20
C LEU A 661 11.98 17.83 28.02
N SER A 662 12.21 16.78 28.80
CA SER A 662 13.42 16.63 29.63
C SER A 662 14.49 15.75 29.00
N GLY A 663 14.26 15.25 27.78
CA GLY A 663 15.18 14.37 27.07
C GLY A 663 16.42 15.11 26.56
N GLU A 664 17.51 14.35 26.34
CA GLU A 664 18.75 14.89 25.77
C GLU A 664 18.67 15.09 24.25
N ASP A 665 17.65 14.51 23.59
CA ASP A 665 17.41 14.68 22.15
C ASP A 665 16.75 16.03 21.84
N GLU A 666 17.60 17.01 21.53
CA GLU A 666 17.21 18.42 21.30
C GLU A 666 16.08 18.59 20.28
N PRO A 667 16.06 17.96 19.08
CA PRO A 667 14.95 18.07 18.14
C PRO A 667 13.61 17.59 18.70
N THR A 668 13.62 16.51 19.50
CA THR A 668 12.41 16.01 20.18
C THR A 668 11.95 16.98 21.26
N ALA A 669 12.88 17.51 22.07
CA ALA A 669 12.56 18.47 23.13
C ALA A 669 11.95 19.76 22.58
N VAL A 670 12.53 20.29 21.49
CA VAL A 670 12.01 21.47 20.78
C VAL A 670 10.62 21.19 20.19
N THR A 671 10.42 20.03 19.55
CA THR A 671 9.10 19.68 19.00
C THR A 671 8.03 19.54 20.09
N ALA A 672 8.38 18.94 21.23
CA ALA A 672 7.49 18.87 22.38
C ALA A 672 7.17 20.26 22.96
N ALA A 673 8.14 21.17 23.02
CA ALA A 673 7.91 22.55 23.45
C ALA A 673 7.08 23.35 22.45
N LEU A 674 7.25 23.16 21.14
CA LEU A 674 6.40 23.74 20.10
C LEU A 674 4.95 23.25 20.23
N CYS A 675 4.72 21.98 20.59
CA CYS A 675 3.38 21.49 20.93
C CYS A 675 2.77 22.27 22.12
N VAL A 676 3.53 22.48 23.20
CA VAL A 676 3.06 23.27 24.35
C VAL A 676 2.76 24.71 23.94
N ALA A 677 3.64 25.32 23.15
CA ALA A 677 3.48 26.69 22.67
C ALA A 677 2.27 26.84 21.71
N LEU A 678 1.94 25.82 20.91
CA LEU A 678 0.74 25.81 20.07
C LEU A 678 -0.55 25.83 20.91
N HIS A 679 -0.62 25.04 21.98
CA HIS A 679 -1.77 25.07 22.91
C HIS A 679 -1.81 26.41 23.67
N ALA A 680 -0.65 26.99 24.00
CA ALA A 680 -0.57 28.33 24.57
C ALA A 680 -1.10 29.39 23.59
N ALA A 681 -0.87 29.22 22.28
CA ALA A 681 -1.36 30.12 21.24
C ALA A 681 -2.90 30.09 21.13
N ASP A 682 -3.55 28.94 21.30
CA ASP A 682 -5.01 28.86 21.36
C ASP A 682 -5.57 29.60 22.59
N ARG A 683 -4.93 29.44 23.75
CA ARG A 683 -5.33 30.17 24.97
C ARG A 683 -5.04 31.67 24.84
N PHE A 684 -3.96 32.05 24.16
CA PHE A 684 -3.69 33.45 23.79
C PHE A 684 -4.81 33.99 22.90
N PHE A 685 -5.22 33.24 21.87
CA PHE A 685 -6.29 33.61 20.95
C PHE A 685 -7.60 33.89 21.68
N ARG A 686 -8.01 33.03 22.63
CA ARG A 686 -9.23 33.27 23.44
C ARG A 686 -9.21 34.59 24.20
N GLY A 687 -8.04 35.01 24.68
CA GLY A 687 -7.89 36.26 25.43
C GLY A 687 -7.76 37.51 24.56
N HIS A 688 -7.24 37.37 23.34
CA HIS A 688 -6.84 38.51 22.50
C HIS A 688 -7.59 38.62 21.17
N GLY A 689 -8.35 37.61 20.77
CA GLY A 689 -9.07 37.55 19.49
C GLY A 689 -8.18 37.43 18.25
N ARG A 690 -6.89 37.15 18.43
CA ARG A 690 -5.89 36.93 17.36
C ARG A 690 -4.80 35.99 17.82
N TYR A 691 -4.12 35.35 16.88
CA TYR A 691 -2.91 34.58 17.19
C TYR A 691 -1.72 35.51 17.55
N PRO A 692 -0.78 35.04 18.37
CA PRO A 692 0.41 35.80 18.72
C PRO A 692 1.26 36.03 17.46
N GLY A 693 1.75 37.26 17.28
CA GLY A 693 2.52 37.66 16.10
C GLY A 693 1.71 37.81 14.80
N ALA A 694 0.39 37.64 14.83
CA ALA A 694 -0.47 37.90 13.67
C ALA A 694 -0.48 39.39 13.31
N HIS A 695 -0.36 39.71 12.02
CA HIS A 695 -0.33 41.09 11.52
C HIS A 695 -1.65 41.81 11.87
N ALA A 696 -1.59 43.13 12.08
CA ALA A 696 -2.71 43.91 12.61
C ALA A 696 -3.84 44.10 11.60
N GLY A 697 -4.74 43.12 11.47
CA GLY A 697 -5.98 43.24 10.69
C GLY A 697 -6.75 41.92 10.65
N ALA A 698 -7.95 41.88 11.22
CA ALA A 698 -8.88 40.75 11.10
C ALA A 698 -9.48 40.60 9.67
N SER A 699 -8.91 41.32 8.70
CA SER A 699 -9.14 41.28 7.27
C SER A 699 -7.77 41.54 6.65
N GLY A 700 -7.21 40.59 5.91
CA GLY A 700 -5.80 40.55 5.49
C GLY A 700 -5.31 41.65 4.52
N ASP A 701 -5.57 42.91 4.83
CA ASP A 701 -5.22 44.10 4.04
C ASP A 701 -4.00 44.87 4.59
N SER A 702 -3.54 44.58 5.81
CA SER A 702 -2.33 45.19 6.37
C SER A 702 -1.14 44.24 6.23
N THR A 703 -0.29 44.50 5.22
CA THR A 703 1.00 43.83 5.02
C THR A 703 2.10 44.39 5.92
N GLU A 704 1.79 45.34 6.81
CA GLU A 704 2.80 45.94 7.68
C GLU A 704 3.12 45.01 8.87
N PRO A 705 4.40 44.65 9.06
CA PRO A 705 4.81 43.82 10.18
C PRO A 705 4.45 44.50 11.50
N LEU A 706 4.09 43.70 12.51
CA LEU A 706 3.93 44.20 13.87
C LEU A 706 5.19 44.95 14.30
N ALA A 707 5.00 46.09 14.97
CA ALA A 707 6.11 46.81 15.59
C ALA A 707 6.88 45.87 16.54
N GLU A 708 8.20 46.01 16.60
CA GLU A 708 9.09 45.14 17.39
C GLU A 708 8.66 45.06 18.87
N GLU A 709 8.17 46.16 19.43
CA GLU A 709 7.60 46.22 20.79
C GLU A 709 6.35 45.33 20.96
N ALA A 710 5.50 45.24 19.95
CA ALA A 710 4.31 44.41 19.97
C ALA A 710 4.66 42.92 19.87
N VAL A 711 5.68 42.58 19.07
CA VAL A 711 6.21 41.21 18.98
C VAL A 711 6.80 40.77 20.32
N ALA A 712 7.62 41.62 20.95
CA ALA A 712 8.20 41.33 22.27
C ALA A 712 7.11 41.14 23.35
N LYS A 713 6.02 41.92 23.30
CA LYS A 713 4.88 41.77 24.20
C LYS A 713 4.16 40.44 23.99
N ASP A 714 3.95 40.02 22.74
CA ASP A 714 3.32 38.74 22.41
C ASP A 714 4.19 37.56 22.87
N VAL A 715 5.52 37.64 22.73
CA VAL A 715 6.47 36.64 23.25
C VAL A 715 6.30 36.48 24.76
N ALA A 716 6.37 37.59 25.52
CA ALA A 716 6.25 37.54 26.98
C ALA A 716 4.88 36.99 27.44
N ALA A 717 3.80 37.37 26.75
CA ALA A 717 2.47 36.88 27.06
C ALA A 717 2.31 35.37 26.75
N LEU A 718 2.79 34.92 25.60
CA LEU A 718 2.75 33.52 25.20
C LEU A 718 3.59 32.64 26.13
N GLU A 719 4.78 33.11 26.53
CA GLU A 719 5.64 32.42 27.48
C GLU A 719 4.94 32.23 28.84
N GLY A 720 4.31 33.29 29.37
CA GLY A 720 3.54 33.20 30.61
C GLY A 720 2.41 32.18 30.55
N ILE A 721 1.70 32.09 29.42
CA ILE A 721 0.65 31.10 29.20
C ILE A 721 1.23 29.69 29.10
N ALA A 722 2.31 29.48 28.34
CA ALA A 722 2.96 28.18 28.19
C ALA A 722 3.48 27.65 29.53
N GLN A 723 4.08 28.51 30.36
CA GLN A 723 4.51 28.16 31.71
C GLN A 723 3.32 27.80 32.62
N SER A 724 2.18 28.48 32.48
CA SER A 724 0.94 28.12 33.18
C SER A 724 0.45 26.73 32.79
N LEU A 725 0.45 26.40 31.49
CA LEU A 725 0.04 25.08 31.00
C LEU A 725 0.95 23.96 31.53
N LEU A 726 2.28 24.16 31.54
CA LEU A 726 3.20 23.18 32.14
C LEU A 726 2.93 22.97 33.64
N LYS A 727 2.64 24.06 34.36
CA LYS A 727 2.31 24.01 35.80
C LYS A 727 0.98 23.30 36.06
N GLU A 728 -0.05 23.61 35.28
CA GLU A 728 -1.36 22.95 35.31
C GLU A 728 -1.22 21.45 35.02
N ALA A 729 -0.32 21.09 34.10
CA ALA A 729 -0.01 19.70 33.75
C ALA A 729 0.84 18.95 34.81
N GLY A 730 1.28 19.62 35.89
CA GLY A 730 2.13 19.03 36.92
C GLY A 730 3.57 18.74 36.48
N LEU A 731 4.05 19.36 35.40
CA LEU A 731 5.37 19.11 34.84
C LEU A 731 6.47 19.91 35.58
N PRO A 732 7.67 19.32 35.78
CA PRO A 732 8.75 19.95 36.52
C PRO A 732 9.31 21.18 35.79
N ALA A 733 9.94 22.09 36.54
CA ALA A 733 10.52 23.32 35.99
C ALA A 733 11.62 23.08 34.93
N THR A 734 12.27 21.91 34.94
CA THR A 734 13.25 21.50 33.92
C THR A 734 12.65 21.44 32.51
N CYS A 735 11.35 21.17 32.39
CA CYS A 735 10.63 21.14 31.12
C CYS A 735 10.41 22.53 30.50
N ARG A 736 10.78 23.62 31.20
CA ARG A 736 10.61 24.99 30.70
C ARG A 736 11.70 25.41 29.72
N ARG A 737 12.91 24.87 29.87
CA ARG A 737 14.07 25.30 29.08
C ARG A 737 13.82 25.27 27.57
N PRO A 738 13.22 24.21 26.99
CA PRO A 738 12.99 24.18 25.55
C PRO A 738 11.90 25.17 25.07
N LEU A 739 11.13 25.80 25.98
CA LEU A 739 10.18 26.86 25.61
C LEU A 739 10.87 28.17 25.21
N GLU A 740 12.10 28.40 25.68
CA GLU A 740 12.87 29.63 25.38
C GLU A 740 13.07 29.79 23.86
N ASP A 741 13.23 28.68 23.13
CA ASP A 741 13.35 28.68 21.67
C ASP A 741 11.99 28.54 20.96
N ALA A 742 11.07 27.75 21.53
CA ALA A 742 9.78 27.45 20.88
C ALA A 742 8.82 28.65 20.86
N VAL A 743 8.77 29.45 21.94
CA VAL A 743 7.82 30.57 22.07
C VAL A 743 8.10 31.68 21.05
N PRO A 744 9.35 32.20 20.90
CA PRO A 744 9.65 33.18 19.87
C PRO A 744 9.31 32.70 18.46
N GLU A 745 9.52 31.42 18.18
CA GLU A 745 9.25 30.84 16.87
C GLU A 745 7.74 30.76 16.57
N VAL A 746 6.90 30.39 17.54
CA VAL A 746 5.42 30.41 17.38
C VAL A 746 4.90 31.83 17.16
N VAL A 747 5.47 32.83 17.84
CA VAL A 747 5.14 34.24 17.60
C VAL A 747 5.58 34.66 16.20
N ARG A 748 6.80 34.30 15.79
CA ARG A 748 7.32 34.59 14.45
C ARG A 748 6.44 34.02 13.34
N TRP A 749 5.86 32.82 13.55
CA TRP A 749 4.96 32.20 12.58
C TRP A 749 3.62 32.92 12.44
N GLY A 750 3.17 33.66 13.46
CA GLY A 750 2.03 34.58 13.35
C GLY A 750 0.70 33.94 12.95
N GLY A 751 0.50 32.64 13.22
CA GLY A 751 -0.69 31.91 12.78
C GLY A 751 -0.72 31.55 11.29
N SER A 752 0.42 31.62 10.59
CA SER A 752 0.50 31.29 9.16
C SER A 752 0.26 29.80 8.88
N GLU A 753 -0.40 29.53 7.75
CA GLU A 753 -0.63 28.19 7.24
C GLU A 753 0.17 28.01 5.94
N LEU A 754 1.41 27.53 6.07
CA LEU A 754 2.32 27.34 4.94
C LEU A 754 1.87 26.12 4.10
N HIS A 755 1.69 26.31 2.79
CA HIS A 755 1.17 25.27 1.90
C HIS A 755 1.97 23.95 1.97
N CYS A 756 3.31 24.00 2.03
CA CYS A 756 4.13 22.79 2.09
C CYS A 756 3.91 21.97 3.38
N VAL A 757 3.68 22.64 4.52
CA VAL A 757 3.39 21.98 5.80
C VAL A 757 1.96 21.48 5.82
N ALA A 758 1.02 22.28 5.31
CA ALA A 758 -0.37 21.92 5.10
C ALA A 758 -0.53 20.67 4.20
N ALA A 759 0.25 20.59 3.12
CA ALA A 759 0.26 19.44 2.21
C ALA A 759 0.76 18.16 2.90
N ILE A 760 1.82 18.25 3.71
CA ILE A 760 2.33 17.10 4.47
C ILE A 760 1.32 16.68 5.55
N ALA A 761 0.82 17.62 6.35
CA ALA A 761 -0.17 17.34 7.38
C ALA A 761 -1.46 16.75 6.79
N GLY A 762 -1.93 17.32 5.68
CA GLY A 762 -3.07 16.83 4.92
C GLY A 762 -2.85 15.43 4.36
N ALA A 763 -1.67 15.13 3.79
CA ALA A 763 -1.33 13.80 3.30
C ALA A 763 -1.32 12.74 4.42
N ILE A 764 -0.74 13.06 5.59
CA ILE A 764 -0.77 12.18 6.75
C ILE A 764 -2.23 11.94 7.19
N ALA A 765 -3.04 13.01 7.31
CA ALA A 765 -4.45 12.89 7.68
C ALA A 765 -5.24 12.02 6.68
N SER A 766 -4.98 12.17 5.39
CA SER A 766 -5.59 11.35 4.33
C SER A 766 -5.26 9.89 4.50
N GLN A 767 -3.99 9.58 4.77
CA GLN A 767 -3.55 8.21 4.98
C GLN A 767 -4.20 7.63 6.24
N GLU A 768 -4.22 8.35 7.36
CA GLU A 768 -4.91 7.90 8.58
C GLU A 768 -6.41 7.69 8.34
N ALA A 769 -7.05 8.52 7.53
CA ALA A 769 -8.44 8.31 7.13
C ALA A 769 -8.61 7.01 6.33
N ILE A 770 -7.73 6.72 5.35
CA ILE A 770 -7.77 5.45 4.61
C ILE A 770 -7.62 4.25 5.55
N LYS A 771 -6.73 4.32 6.54
CA LYS A 771 -6.56 3.22 7.52
C LYS A 771 -7.86 2.98 8.30
N LEU A 772 -8.47 4.06 8.80
CA LEU A 772 -9.70 4.00 9.59
C LEU A 772 -10.91 3.53 8.76
N LEU A 773 -11.02 3.95 7.50
CA LEU A 773 -12.11 3.56 6.60
C LEU A 773 -11.99 2.11 6.13
N THR A 774 -10.77 1.63 5.89
CA THR A 774 -10.53 0.28 5.35
C THR A 774 -10.38 -0.79 6.43
N GLY A 775 -10.08 -0.41 7.68
CA GLY A 775 -9.69 -1.34 8.74
C GLY A 775 -8.34 -2.05 8.46
N GLN A 776 -7.52 -1.46 7.58
CA GLN A 776 -6.21 -1.94 7.19
C GLN A 776 -5.10 -1.00 7.66
N PHE A 777 -3.91 -1.55 7.85
CA PHE A 777 -2.78 -0.90 8.52
C PHE A 777 -3.11 -0.46 9.94
N VAL A 778 -2.11 0.00 10.68
CA VAL A 778 -2.30 0.47 12.07
C VAL A 778 -2.39 2.00 12.06
N PRO A 779 -3.54 2.59 12.48
CA PRO A 779 -3.66 4.02 12.69
C PRO A 779 -2.74 4.53 13.81
N ILE A 780 -2.42 5.81 13.78
CA ILE A 780 -1.68 6.47 14.86
C ILE A 780 -2.53 6.49 16.14
N GLU A 781 -1.94 6.09 17.26
CA GLU A 781 -2.58 6.21 18.58
C GLU A 781 -2.30 7.59 19.17
N GLY A 782 -3.29 8.49 19.16
CA GLY A 782 -3.19 9.82 19.78
C GLY A 782 -2.77 10.92 18.80
N THR A 783 -1.74 11.70 19.13
CA THR A 783 -1.33 12.89 18.38
C THR A 783 0.07 12.76 17.78
N LEU A 784 0.18 13.01 16.48
CA LEU A 784 1.43 13.15 15.75
C LEU A 784 1.80 14.63 15.59
N PHE A 785 3.09 14.94 15.71
CA PHE A 785 3.64 16.24 15.34
C PHE A 785 4.71 16.09 14.25
N TYR A 786 4.59 16.92 13.21
CA TYR A 786 5.56 17.06 12.15
C TYR A 786 6.24 18.42 12.30
N ASN A 787 7.56 18.43 12.52
CA ASN A 787 8.35 19.65 12.57
C ASN A 787 9.20 19.76 11.30
N ALA A 788 8.99 20.80 10.51
CA ALA A 788 9.70 21.01 9.25
C ALA A 788 11.07 21.71 9.41
N ALA A 789 11.40 22.23 10.60
CA ALA A 789 12.64 22.99 10.83
C ALA A 789 13.89 22.09 10.92
N PRO A 790 14.03 21.19 11.91
CA PRO A 790 14.91 20.04 11.78
C PRO A 790 14.23 19.04 10.83
N ARG A 791 14.96 18.34 9.95
CA ARG A 791 14.38 17.26 9.13
C ARG A 791 13.99 16.01 9.96
N SER A 792 13.45 16.18 11.16
CA SER A 792 13.10 15.12 12.10
C SER A 792 11.57 14.98 12.22
N LEU A 793 11.07 13.81 11.86
CA LEU A 793 9.71 13.38 12.18
C LEU A 793 9.71 12.86 13.62
N ALA A 794 9.07 13.58 14.55
CA ALA A 794 8.87 13.08 15.91
C ALA A 794 7.46 12.46 16.01
N VAL A 795 7.35 11.17 15.67
CA VAL A 795 6.17 10.37 16.03
C VAL A 795 6.24 10.11 17.52
N ARG A 796 5.46 10.85 18.33
CA ARG A 796 5.37 10.56 19.77
C ARG A 796 3.93 10.47 20.24
N GLU A 797 3.59 9.25 20.64
CA GLU A 797 2.41 8.89 21.40
C GLU A 797 2.44 9.58 22.77
N PHE A 798 1.51 10.50 23.02
CA PHE A 798 1.23 11.02 24.36
C PHE A 798 -0.02 10.33 24.94
N ALA A 799 -0.21 9.05 24.64
CA ALA A 799 -1.29 8.25 25.22
C ALA A 799 -0.80 7.57 26.49
N THR A 800 -1.47 7.86 27.62
CA THR A 800 -1.43 6.94 28.76
C THR A 800 -2.41 5.82 28.42
N ARG A 801 -1.94 4.59 28.18
CA ARG A 801 -2.84 3.42 28.11
C ARG A 801 -3.65 3.40 29.40
N PRO A 802 -4.97 3.67 29.40
CA PRO A 802 -5.74 3.57 30.61
C PRO A 802 -5.86 2.07 30.90
N GLY A 803 -5.35 1.62 32.04
CA GLY A 803 -5.85 0.39 32.64
C GLY A 803 -7.32 0.60 32.93
N VAL A 804 -8.20 0.21 32.02
CA VAL A 804 -9.65 0.39 32.20
C VAL A 804 -10.11 -0.58 33.27
N THR A 805 -10.25 -0.10 34.50
CA THR A 805 -10.81 -0.86 35.63
C THR A 805 -12.25 -1.26 35.32
N ILE A 806 -12.63 -2.45 35.81
CA ILE A 806 -13.94 -3.08 35.54
C ILE A 806 -15.11 -2.15 35.86
N GLY A 807 -15.02 -1.35 36.92
CA GLY A 807 -16.05 -0.36 37.31
C GLY A 807 -16.32 0.69 36.24
N ARG A 808 -15.30 1.19 35.54
CA ARG A 808 -15.44 2.19 34.47
C ARG A 808 -16.14 1.60 33.24
N ARG A 809 -15.84 0.35 32.90
CA ARG A 809 -16.50 -0.37 31.78
C ARG A 809 -17.99 -0.59 32.06
N ILE A 810 -18.33 -0.93 33.30
CA ILE A 810 -19.72 -1.15 33.74
C ILE A 810 -20.53 0.16 33.65
N LEU A 811 -19.99 1.27 34.13
CA LEU A 811 -20.62 2.60 34.09
C LEU A 811 -20.84 3.11 32.67
N ASP A 812 -19.83 3.00 31.81
CA ASP A 812 -19.95 3.37 30.40
C ASP A 812 -20.95 2.49 29.65
N SER A 813 -21.16 1.26 30.10
CA SER A 813 -22.16 0.33 29.55
C SER A 813 -23.58 0.69 29.99
N PHE A 814 -23.77 1.12 31.25
CA PHE A 814 -25.07 1.58 31.75
C PHE A 814 -25.52 2.88 31.08
N ARG A 815 -24.60 3.84 30.92
CA ARG A 815 -24.89 5.12 30.27
C ARG A 815 -25.27 4.96 28.81
N ARG A 816 -24.51 4.15 28.06
CA ARG A 816 -24.84 3.84 26.66
C ARG A 816 -26.19 3.16 26.53
N ALA A 817 -26.52 2.22 27.41
CA ALA A 817 -27.82 1.53 27.38
C ALA A 817 -28.98 2.50 27.62
N LYS A 818 -28.78 3.43 28.56
CA LYS A 818 -29.72 4.49 28.90
C LYS A 818 -29.93 5.47 27.75
N GLU A 819 -28.87 5.93 27.10
CA GLU A 819 -28.92 6.81 25.93
C GLU A 819 -29.63 6.13 24.75
N THR A 820 -29.32 4.86 24.47
CA THR A 820 -30.01 4.08 23.42
C THR A 820 -31.50 3.89 23.71
N LEU A 821 -31.87 3.62 24.97
CA LEU A 821 -33.27 3.52 25.38
C LEU A 821 -34.01 4.86 25.27
N GLN A 822 -33.33 5.98 25.55
CA GLN A 822 -33.91 7.33 25.50
C GLN A 822 -34.06 7.88 24.08
N THR A 823 -33.27 7.38 23.12
CA THR A 823 -33.27 7.83 21.71
C THR A 823 -34.21 7.01 20.81
N SER A 824 -34.75 5.89 21.31
CA SER A 824 -35.78 5.11 20.61
C SER A 824 -37.17 5.79 20.71
N SER A 825 -37.93 5.82 19.61
CA SER A 825 -39.19 6.56 19.38
C SER A 825 -40.14 6.71 20.59
N PRO A 826 -40.83 7.85 20.77
CA PRO A 826 -41.64 8.19 21.96
C PRO A 826 -42.92 7.35 22.19
N SER A 827 -43.11 6.21 21.51
CA SER A 827 -44.34 5.41 21.54
C SER A 827 -44.22 4.03 22.20
N THR A 828 -43.28 3.79 23.12
CA THR A 828 -43.11 2.48 23.77
C THR A 828 -43.16 2.49 25.32
N SER A 829 -43.42 1.30 25.86
CA SER A 829 -44.21 0.96 27.06
C SER A 829 -43.67 1.37 28.44
N SER A 830 -44.53 1.31 29.48
CA SER A 830 -44.17 1.51 30.90
C SER A 830 -42.97 0.69 31.37
N SER A 831 -42.71 -0.46 30.72
CA SER A 831 -41.57 -1.33 30.99
C SER A 831 -40.22 -0.69 30.63
N GLN A 832 -40.14 0.15 29.58
CA GLN A 832 -38.90 0.84 29.23
C GLN A 832 -38.53 1.93 30.24
N ARG A 833 -39.51 2.72 30.70
CA ARG A 833 -39.29 3.71 31.79
C ARG A 833 -38.78 3.03 33.06
N SER A 834 -39.41 1.92 33.46
CA SER A 834 -38.97 1.13 34.61
C SER A 834 -37.53 0.62 34.47
N LEU A 835 -37.10 0.30 33.24
CA LEU A 835 -35.74 -0.16 32.97
C LEU A 835 -34.74 1.01 33.00
N THR A 836 -35.10 2.17 32.45
CA THR A 836 -34.29 3.41 32.51
C THR A 836 -34.11 3.89 33.96
N ASP A 837 -35.16 3.79 34.78
CA ASP A 837 -35.11 4.14 36.21
C ASP A 837 -34.22 3.15 36.97
N ALA A 838 -34.38 1.84 36.73
CA ALA A 838 -33.51 0.81 37.32
C ALA A 838 -32.03 0.99 36.96
N LEU A 839 -31.72 1.33 35.69
CA LEU A 839 -30.35 1.64 35.26
C LEU A 839 -29.80 2.90 35.93
N SER A 840 -30.65 3.90 36.18
CA SER A 840 -30.26 5.13 36.89
C SER A 840 -30.00 4.88 38.37
N ASP A 841 -30.74 3.98 39.01
CA ASP A 841 -30.52 3.59 40.39
C ASP A 841 -29.25 2.72 40.55
N LEU A 842 -28.98 1.84 39.57
CA LEU A 842 -27.73 1.09 39.46
C LEU A 842 -26.52 2.01 39.25
N GLU A 843 -26.64 3.01 38.37
CA GLU A 843 -25.61 4.03 38.15
C GLU A 843 -25.29 4.78 39.46
N LYS A 844 -26.31 5.23 40.20
CA LYS A 844 -26.14 5.87 41.52
C LYS A 844 -25.51 4.94 42.56
N ALA A 845 -25.87 3.65 42.56
CA ALA A 845 -25.33 2.68 43.50
C ALA A 845 -23.84 2.40 43.24
N VAL A 846 -23.42 2.30 41.98
CA VAL A 846 -22.02 2.02 41.59
C VAL A 846 -21.13 3.26 41.71
N THR A 847 -21.70 4.46 41.62
CA THR A 847 -20.98 5.75 41.78
C THR A 847 -20.97 6.29 43.21
N ASN A 848 -21.60 5.59 44.17
CA ASN A 848 -21.67 6.03 45.55
C ASN A 848 -20.27 6.02 46.20
N PRO A 849 -19.71 7.18 46.60
CA PRO A 849 -18.37 7.27 47.18
C PRO A 849 -18.24 6.63 48.57
N GLU A 850 -19.36 6.32 49.24
CA GLU A 850 -19.37 5.67 50.55
C GLU A 850 -19.40 4.13 50.46
N LEU A 851 -19.47 3.55 49.26
CA LEU A 851 -19.54 2.09 49.09
C LEU A 851 -18.14 1.45 49.27
N PRO A 852 -17.96 0.48 50.19
CA PRO A 852 -16.68 -0.20 50.35
C PRO A 852 -16.29 -1.00 49.08
N PRO A 853 -15.02 -0.93 48.63
CA PRO A 853 -14.55 -1.63 47.43
C PRO A 853 -14.75 -3.15 47.49
N THR A 854 -14.77 -3.72 48.70
CA THR A 854 -15.04 -5.15 48.97
C THR A 854 -16.45 -5.58 48.54
N ILE A 855 -17.43 -4.68 48.50
CA ILE A 855 -18.80 -4.99 48.05
C ILE A 855 -18.87 -5.11 46.52
N LEU A 856 -18.14 -4.27 45.79
CA LEU A 856 -18.03 -4.34 44.33
C LEU A 856 -17.28 -5.62 43.91
N GLU A 857 -16.25 -6.00 44.65
CA GLU A 857 -15.53 -7.27 44.43
C GLU A 857 -16.39 -8.49 44.76
N SER A 858 -17.14 -8.46 45.87
CA SER A 858 -18.02 -9.58 46.27
C SER A 858 -19.19 -9.79 45.31
N ASN A 859 -19.59 -8.77 44.55
CA ASN A 859 -20.68 -8.82 43.56
C ASN A 859 -20.19 -8.75 42.11
N ARG A 860 -18.88 -8.96 41.87
CA ARG A 860 -18.23 -8.79 40.56
C ARG A 860 -18.87 -9.61 39.44
N GLU A 861 -19.36 -10.81 39.75
CA GLU A 861 -20.03 -11.66 38.76
C GLU A 861 -21.45 -11.18 38.41
N MET A 862 -22.19 -10.63 39.40
CA MET A 862 -23.49 -10.02 39.16
C MET A 862 -23.37 -8.75 38.31
N LEU A 863 -22.39 -7.91 38.65
CA LEU A 863 -22.10 -6.66 37.94
C LEU A 863 -21.63 -6.91 36.50
N ARG A 864 -20.86 -7.97 36.26
CA ARG A 864 -20.50 -8.47 34.92
C ARG A 864 -21.74 -8.90 34.12
N LYS A 865 -22.63 -9.70 34.71
CA LYS A 865 -23.90 -10.11 34.05
C LYS A 865 -24.78 -8.90 33.70
N LEU A 866 -24.85 -7.91 34.59
CA LEU A 866 -25.53 -6.64 34.38
C LEU A 866 -24.88 -5.79 33.27
N GLN A 867 -23.56 -5.72 33.25
CA GLN A 867 -22.80 -5.07 32.19
C GLN A 867 -23.09 -5.72 30.84
N GLY A 868 -23.03 -7.05 30.74
CA GLY A 868 -23.38 -7.78 29.53
C GLY A 868 -24.85 -7.57 29.10
N PHE A 869 -25.79 -7.40 30.03
CA PHE A 869 -27.17 -7.01 29.71
C PHE A 869 -27.27 -5.59 29.14
N CYS A 870 -26.57 -4.63 29.72
CA CYS A 870 -26.63 -3.23 29.29
C CYS A 870 -25.88 -2.99 27.98
N LEU A 871 -24.78 -3.70 27.78
CA LEU A 871 -24.10 -3.72 26.50
C LEU A 871 -24.98 -4.33 25.40
N ARG A 872 -25.73 -5.41 25.67
CA ARG A 872 -26.73 -5.94 24.71
C ARG A 872 -27.79 -4.91 24.33
N LEU A 873 -28.22 -4.07 25.28
CA LEU A 873 -29.12 -2.94 25.01
C LEU A 873 -28.45 -1.80 24.20
N SER A 874 -27.15 -1.60 24.40
CA SER A 874 -26.36 -0.51 23.79
C SER A 874 -25.91 -0.83 22.35
N TYR A 875 -25.53 -2.08 22.08
CA TYR A 875 -24.91 -2.52 20.83
C TYR A 875 -25.93 -2.87 19.72
N ALA A 876 -27.23 -2.58 19.92
CA ALA A 876 -28.26 -2.75 18.89
C ALA A 876 -27.98 -1.96 17.58
N HIS A 877 -27.02 -1.05 17.58
CA HIS A 877 -26.69 -0.17 16.44
C HIS A 877 -25.18 -0.05 16.12
N ALA A 878 -24.29 -0.84 16.73
CA ALA A 878 -22.84 -0.53 16.75
C ALA A 878 -21.94 -1.48 15.93
N PHE A 879 -22.47 -2.06 14.84
CA PHE A 879 -21.68 -2.71 13.79
C PHE A 879 -21.70 -1.85 12.50
N PRO A 880 -20.64 -1.89 11.67
CA PRO A 880 -20.44 -0.90 10.62
C PRO A 880 -21.60 -0.85 9.59
N PRO A 881 -21.89 0.33 9.01
CA PRO A 881 -22.89 0.50 7.95
C PRO A 881 -22.27 -0.09 6.65
N LYS A 882 -22.87 -0.97 5.83
CA LYS A 882 -24.23 -1.16 5.32
C LYS A 882 -24.35 -2.64 4.89
N SER A 883 -25.42 -3.36 5.20
CA SER A 883 -26.65 -3.32 4.40
C SER A 883 -27.91 -3.47 5.28
N THR A 884 -28.87 -2.55 5.10
CA THR A 884 -30.28 -2.66 5.54
C THR A 884 -30.53 -3.11 7.00
N LEU A 885 -30.13 -2.28 7.96
CA LEU A 885 -30.51 -2.40 9.37
C LEU A 885 -31.88 -1.74 9.62
N ARG A 886 -32.93 -2.54 9.81
CA ARG A 886 -34.14 -2.12 10.55
C ARG A 886 -34.37 -3.11 11.68
N VAL A 887 -34.07 -2.68 12.90
CA VAL A 887 -34.24 -3.47 14.11
C VAL A 887 -35.68 -3.28 14.63
N GLN A 888 -36.46 -4.36 14.71
CA GLN A 888 -37.69 -4.41 15.51
C GLN A 888 -37.51 -5.47 16.60
N PHE A 889 -37.60 -5.06 17.86
CA PHE A 889 -37.69 -5.97 18.99
C PHE A 889 -39.17 -6.24 19.32
N ALA A 890 -39.56 -7.51 19.35
CA ALA A 890 -40.78 -7.94 20.02
C ALA A 890 -40.46 -8.17 21.51
N VAL A 891 -40.87 -7.24 22.35
CA VAL A 891 -40.78 -7.40 23.82
C VAL A 891 -41.86 -8.40 24.24
N LYS A 892 -41.46 -9.49 24.89
CA LYS A 892 -42.36 -10.38 25.64
C LYS A 892 -41.93 -10.45 27.09
#